data_AF-K9FRY9-F1
#
_entry.id   AF-K9FRY9-F1
#
_cell.length_a   1.000
_cell.length_b   1.000
_cell.length_c   1.000
_cell.angle_alpha   90.00
_cell.angle_beta   90.00
_cell.angle_gamma   90.00
#
_symmetry.space_group_name_H-M   'P 1'
#
loop_
_entity.id
_entity.type
_entity.pdbx_description
1 polymer ?
#
loop_
_entity_poly.entity_id
_entity_poly.type
_entity_poly.pdbx_seq_one_letter_code
_entity_poly.pdbx_strand_id
1 'polypeptide(L)'
;MLIGLCGGICAGKHAIAEYLIQQGFQLLELAGKSQLHITELGDDLRLQASEIRKKEDPKSSELTFQDADSLLDFATKRWQERWVTTDIADTTTLDRFLLRPFFLLVSVDAPVSLRWKRFADRCWRRQLDPPELEKFVMWNDHNLYDKDFGRVYLIDKAQLRLFNSSSSLEELHSALKTLDLADEQRLRPNWDQYFMQLASLAAQRSNCMKRRVGCVLVRESRVISTGYNGTPRHLQNCNQGGCPRCNRGDGGGVGLSTCLCLHAEENALLEAGRERIREGAILYCDTCPCLTCTVKIAQVGISEVVYSQGYNMDNDSAAILEEAGLNLNGLIPCTPPAAITVVILAQAPTAMPTVHLLDYVAGNIRSLVNAINQVGFDVEWVKSPEDVKNADKLILPGVGHFGHCLSQLDKGGFLEPIRQHIEAGKPFMGICVGLQALFQGSEEDNDVPGLGVIPMRIKKFDDTSKSVPHIGWNSAINTGSDVTKHESFYGLRPTSKYYYVHSYAAPYNPGVLESDGWSVATAKYGEEEFIGAISRGNIFGAQFHPEKSGVAGLRAIRAFLNGDQFQSLSQDLATGKENGLTRRVIACLDVRTNDSGDLVVTKGDQYDVREKSGTDAGGSVRNLGKPVDMAKKYYEQGADEVTFLNITSFRNCPIADTPMLEILRRTSETVFVPLTIGGGIKDTVDTDGTRVPALDVATMYFKSGADKVSVGSDSVFAAEDYYHAGKKLSGQTAIETISKAYGKQAVVVSVDPKRVYVNKPEDTHHHTIKTQFPNSNGQTFCWYQCTVKGGRETRDIDVRQLVQAVEAMGAGEILLNCIDKDGSNSGFDLELIRDVKASIKIPVIASSGAGVPAHFSEVFKKTTTDAALGAGMFHRGEFTVTQVKDHLRTEGFLVRQFEVEI
;
A
#
# COMPACT_ATOMS: atom_id res chain seq x y z
N MET A 1 3.09 43.90 5.56
CA MET A 1 3.81 42.93 4.71
C MET A 1 3.82 43.40 3.27
N LEU A 2 4.96 43.31 2.56
CA LEU A 2 5.07 43.56 1.12
C LEU A 2 5.51 42.28 0.40
N ILE A 3 4.68 41.76 -0.51
CA ILE A 3 4.98 40.56 -1.31
C ILE A 3 5.40 40.96 -2.71
N GLY A 4 6.60 40.58 -3.10
CA GLY A 4 7.11 40.69 -4.46
C GLY A 4 6.90 39.38 -5.23
N LEU A 5 6.33 39.45 -6.43
CA LEU A 5 6.10 38.27 -7.28
C LEU A 5 6.99 38.32 -8.54
N CYS A 6 7.85 37.33 -8.71
CA CYS A 6 8.66 37.16 -9.92
C CYS A 6 8.41 35.80 -10.58
N GLY A 7 8.76 35.65 -11.86
CA GLY A 7 8.54 34.40 -12.60
C GLY A 7 8.55 34.59 -14.12
N GLY A 8 8.68 33.47 -14.82
CA GLY A 8 8.71 33.42 -16.29
C GLY A 8 7.35 33.70 -16.94
N ILE A 9 7.36 33.77 -18.28
CA ILE A 9 6.15 34.03 -19.09
C ILE A 9 5.07 32.99 -18.76
N CYS A 10 3.87 33.46 -18.42
CA CYS A 10 2.69 32.64 -18.08
C CYS A 10 2.84 31.63 -16.93
N ALA A 11 3.77 31.85 -16.00
CA ALA A 11 3.93 31.01 -14.80
C ALA A 11 2.78 31.14 -13.78
N GLY A 12 2.01 32.23 -13.83
CA GLY A 12 0.85 32.44 -12.95
C GLY A 12 1.01 33.56 -11.90
N LYS A 13 2.08 34.36 -11.96
CA LYS A 13 2.32 35.47 -11.01
C LYS A 13 1.15 36.46 -10.88
N HIS A 14 0.52 36.84 -11.98
CA HIS A 14 -0.63 37.77 -11.93
C HIS A 14 -1.87 37.12 -11.31
N ALA A 15 -2.10 35.83 -11.55
CA ALA A 15 -3.19 35.10 -10.91
C ALA A 15 -3.00 35.02 -9.38
N ILE A 16 -1.75 34.86 -8.92
CA ILE A 16 -1.42 34.92 -7.49
C ILE A 16 -1.60 36.34 -6.94
N ALA A 17 -1.23 37.39 -7.69
CA ALA A 17 -1.49 38.77 -7.29
C ALA A 17 -2.99 39.04 -7.14
N GLU A 18 -3.81 38.61 -8.10
CA GLU A 18 -5.28 38.71 -8.04
C GLU A 18 -5.86 37.98 -6.83
N TYR A 19 -5.35 36.78 -6.53
CA TYR A 19 -5.73 36.03 -5.33
C TYR A 19 -5.38 36.79 -4.04
N LEU A 20 -4.17 37.35 -3.94
CA LEU A 20 -3.77 38.15 -2.77
C LEU A 20 -4.63 39.41 -2.59
N ILE A 21 -5.02 40.06 -3.70
CA ILE A 21 -5.94 41.21 -3.66
C ILE A 21 -7.30 40.79 -3.09
N GLN A 22 -7.82 39.61 -3.47
CA GLN A 22 -9.04 39.05 -2.88
C GLN A 22 -8.89 38.75 -1.37
N GLN A 23 -7.67 38.50 -0.89
CA GLN A 23 -7.34 38.31 0.54
C GLN A 23 -7.01 39.64 1.27
N GLY A 24 -7.29 40.79 0.64
CA GLY A 24 -7.15 42.12 1.23
C GLY A 24 -5.78 42.78 1.04
N PHE A 25 -4.95 42.28 0.13
CA PHE A 25 -3.73 43.00 -0.29
C PHE A 25 -4.07 44.13 -1.29
N GLN A 26 -3.28 45.20 -1.28
CA GLN A 26 -3.36 46.27 -2.28
C GLN A 26 -2.16 46.21 -3.22
N LEU A 27 -2.41 46.42 -4.51
CA LEU A 27 -1.39 46.39 -5.56
C LEU A 27 -0.61 47.71 -5.59
N LEU A 28 0.72 47.61 -5.58
CA LEU A 28 1.63 48.75 -5.81
C LEU A 28 2.30 48.57 -7.18
N GLU A 29 2.16 49.56 -8.06
CA GLU A 29 2.67 49.52 -9.43
C GLU A 29 3.74 50.58 -9.68
N LEU A 30 4.67 50.30 -10.60
CA LEU A 30 5.63 51.28 -11.10
C LEU A 30 5.18 51.83 -12.46
N ALA A 31 5.22 53.15 -12.62
CA ALA A 31 4.79 53.84 -13.85
C ALA A 31 5.59 53.40 -15.08
N GLY A 32 6.87 53.03 -14.88
CA GLY A 32 7.69 52.39 -15.90
C GLY A 32 7.42 50.89 -15.95
N LYS A 33 6.37 50.47 -16.67
CA LYS A 33 6.15 49.04 -16.96
C LYS A 33 7.40 48.50 -17.65
N SER A 34 8.08 47.54 -17.03
CA SER A 34 9.12 46.73 -17.66
C SER A 34 8.50 46.02 -18.87
N GLN A 35 8.56 46.66 -20.03
CA GLN A 35 8.25 46.02 -21.30
C GLN A 35 9.25 44.87 -21.46
N LEU A 36 8.73 43.69 -21.80
CA LEU A 36 9.57 42.58 -22.23
C LEU A 36 10.40 43.10 -23.42
N HIS A 37 11.72 43.23 -23.27
CA HIS A 37 12.63 43.68 -24.33
C HIS A 37 12.80 42.60 -25.41
N ILE A 38 11.70 42.12 -25.99
CA ILE A 38 11.69 41.20 -27.14
C ILE A 38 11.32 42.07 -28.34
N THR A 39 12.33 42.61 -29.01
CA THR A 39 12.17 43.52 -30.15
C THR A 39 11.84 42.78 -31.44
N GLU A 40 10.54 42.56 -31.71
CA GLU A 40 9.94 42.47 -33.05
C GLU A 40 8.60 43.25 -33.02
N LEU A 41 8.37 44.16 -33.98
CA LEU A 41 7.24 45.12 -33.99
C LEU A 41 5.84 44.48 -33.90
N GLY A 42 5.69 43.17 -34.15
CA GLY A 42 4.42 42.43 -34.08
C GLY A 42 4.21 41.59 -32.83
N ASP A 43 5.28 41.33 -32.05
CA ASP A 43 5.21 40.46 -30.87
C ASP A 43 4.94 41.23 -29.57
N ASP A 44 5.07 42.56 -29.59
CA ASP A 44 4.79 43.47 -28.47
C ASP A 44 3.36 43.29 -27.92
N LEU A 45 2.35 43.25 -28.80
CA LEU A 45 0.94 43.04 -28.42
C LEU A 45 0.65 41.66 -27.77
N ARG A 46 1.39 40.61 -28.18
CA ARG A 46 1.24 39.25 -27.64
C ARG A 46 1.89 39.11 -26.26
N LEU A 47 2.95 39.86 -26.02
CA LEU A 47 3.78 39.80 -24.82
C LEU A 47 3.28 40.74 -23.71
N GLN A 48 2.51 41.78 -24.03
CA GLN A 48 1.87 42.65 -23.04
C GLN A 48 1.05 41.85 -22.02
N ALA A 49 1.30 42.10 -20.73
CA ALA A 49 0.54 41.47 -19.64
C ALA A 49 -0.97 41.78 -19.77
N SER A 50 -1.84 40.91 -19.23
CA SER A 50 -3.25 41.30 -19.07
C SER A 50 -3.31 42.44 -18.09
N GLU A 51 -3.87 43.58 -18.49
CA GLU A 51 -4.32 44.57 -17.52
C GLU A 51 -5.21 43.82 -16.52
N ILE A 52 -4.81 43.80 -15.25
CA ILE A 52 -5.64 43.29 -14.16
C ILE A 52 -6.97 44.02 -14.31
N ARG A 53 -8.06 43.26 -14.41
CA ARG A 53 -9.39 43.76 -14.80
C ARG A 53 -9.67 45.13 -14.14
N LYS A 54 -9.77 46.18 -14.95
CA LYS A 54 -10.47 47.42 -14.60
C LYS A 54 -11.92 47.09 -14.34
N LYS A 55 -12.22 46.58 -13.14
CA LYS A 55 -13.58 46.57 -12.62
C LYS A 55 -13.78 47.95 -12.01
N GLU A 56 -14.80 48.63 -12.50
CA GLU A 56 -15.37 49.85 -11.96
C GLU A 56 -15.79 49.62 -10.50
N ASP A 57 -14.84 49.71 -9.57
CA ASP A 57 -15.12 49.76 -8.14
C ASP A 57 -14.41 51.01 -7.58
N PRO A 58 -15.14 52.09 -7.24
CA PRO A 58 -14.58 53.41 -6.93
C PRO A 58 -13.81 53.49 -5.59
N LYS A 59 -13.43 52.34 -5.01
CA LYS A 59 -12.67 52.22 -3.76
C LYS A 59 -11.27 51.61 -3.91
N SER A 60 -10.87 51.08 -5.07
CA SER A 60 -9.48 50.65 -5.28
C SER A 60 -8.62 51.85 -5.70
N SER A 61 -8.05 52.56 -4.74
CA SER A 61 -7.02 53.56 -5.02
C SER A 61 -5.79 52.88 -5.63
N GLU A 62 -5.63 52.95 -6.94
CA GLU A 62 -4.41 52.51 -7.64
C GLU A 62 -3.22 53.36 -7.15
N LEU A 63 -2.25 52.72 -6.50
CA LEU A 63 -1.07 53.36 -5.96
C LEU A 63 0.11 53.13 -6.93
N THR A 64 0.26 54.06 -7.87
CA THR A 64 1.34 54.05 -8.86
C THR A 64 2.49 54.97 -8.43
N PHE A 65 3.73 54.50 -8.54
CA PHE A 65 4.93 55.24 -8.15
C PHE A 65 5.88 55.44 -9.34
N GLN A 66 6.67 56.53 -9.33
CA GLN A 66 7.60 56.84 -10.42
C GLN A 66 8.86 55.98 -10.39
N ASP A 67 9.36 55.65 -9.20
CA ASP A 67 10.55 54.84 -8.98
C ASP A 67 10.36 53.85 -7.81
N ALA A 68 11.22 52.84 -7.77
CA ALA A 68 11.19 51.80 -6.74
C ALA A 68 11.47 52.36 -5.33
N ASP A 69 12.23 53.46 -5.21
CA ASP A 69 12.56 54.07 -3.92
C ASP A 69 11.34 54.73 -3.27
N SER A 70 10.53 55.41 -4.06
CA SER A 70 9.28 56.05 -3.63
C SER A 70 8.24 55.00 -3.22
N LEU A 71 8.14 53.90 -3.97
CA LEU A 71 7.29 52.76 -3.61
C LEU A 71 7.75 52.14 -2.29
N LEU A 72 9.05 51.93 -2.12
CA LEU A 72 9.61 51.35 -0.91
C LEU A 72 9.45 52.27 0.30
N ASP A 73 9.63 53.58 0.15
CA ASP A 73 9.42 54.56 1.23
C ASP A 73 7.94 54.58 1.68
N PHE A 74 7.02 54.55 0.72
CA PHE A 74 5.59 54.43 1.00
C PHE A 74 5.26 53.15 1.77
N ALA A 75 5.72 51.99 1.27
CA ALA A 75 5.48 50.71 1.92
C ALA A 75 6.16 50.63 3.31
N THR A 76 7.32 51.26 3.48
CA THR A 76 8.04 51.30 4.76
C THR A 76 7.26 52.11 5.81
N LYS A 77 6.66 53.25 5.44
CA LYS A 77 5.81 54.04 6.35
C LYS A 77 4.53 53.30 6.76
N ARG A 78 4.08 52.35 5.94
CA ARG A 78 2.84 51.57 6.12
C ARG A 78 3.12 50.07 6.19
N TRP A 79 4.22 49.69 6.84
CA TRP A 79 4.70 48.31 6.81
C TRP A 79 3.73 47.28 7.42
N GLN A 80 2.80 47.73 8.27
CA GLN A 80 1.72 46.90 8.87
C GLN A 80 0.58 46.59 7.89
N GLU A 81 0.43 47.36 6.81
CA GLU A 81 -0.57 47.11 5.78
C GLU A 81 -0.10 46.01 4.80
N ARG A 82 -1.02 45.45 4.01
CA ARG A 82 -0.78 44.30 3.12
C ARG A 82 -0.61 44.77 1.67
N TRP A 83 0.58 44.61 1.13
CA TRP A 83 0.97 45.12 -0.18
C TRP A 83 1.49 44.01 -1.08
N VAL A 84 1.17 44.07 -2.37
CA VAL A 84 1.71 43.15 -3.39
C VAL A 84 2.24 43.95 -4.58
N THR A 85 3.36 43.50 -5.18
CA THR A 85 3.88 44.06 -6.42
C THR A 85 4.42 42.97 -7.34
N THR A 86 4.20 43.14 -8.64
CA THR A 86 4.76 42.28 -9.70
C THR A 86 5.94 42.93 -10.43
N ASP A 87 6.25 44.19 -10.09
CA ASP A 87 7.10 45.08 -10.87
C ASP A 87 8.54 45.09 -10.36
N ILE A 88 9.10 43.89 -10.18
CA ILE A 88 10.52 43.72 -9.85
C ILE A 88 11.28 43.53 -11.16
N ALA A 89 11.85 44.64 -11.64
CA ALA A 89 12.50 44.73 -12.95
C ALA A 89 13.94 44.18 -12.95
N ASP A 90 14.71 44.46 -11.89
CA ASP A 90 16.13 44.12 -11.83
C ASP A 90 16.59 43.71 -10.42
N THR A 91 17.82 43.21 -10.34
CA THR A 91 18.46 42.78 -9.09
C THR A 91 18.75 43.93 -8.13
N THR A 92 19.03 45.13 -8.65
CA THR A 92 19.29 46.34 -7.84
C THR A 92 18.06 46.73 -7.01
N THR A 93 16.89 46.70 -7.65
CA THR A 93 15.58 46.95 -7.04
C THR A 93 15.27 45.88 -6.00
N LEU A 94 15.49 44.61 -6.36
CA LEU A 94 15.29 43.49 -5.44
C LEU A 94 16.17 43.61 -4.19
N ASP A 95 17.46 43.91 -4.36
CA ASP A 95 18.40 44.01 -3.24
C ASP A 95 18.00 45.11 -2.25
N ARG A 96 17.43 46.22 -2.74
CA ARG A 96 16.87 47.27 -1.87
C ARG A 96 15.65 46.79 -1.08
N PHE A 97 14.79 46.00 -1.71
CA PHE A 97 13.57 45.49 -1.07
C PHE A 97 13.91 44.41 -0.03
N LEU A 98 14.89 43.53 -0.33
CA LEU A 98 15.38 42.48 0.57
C LEU A 98 16.00 43.02 1.87
N LEU A 99 16.46 44.28 1.90
CA LEU A 99 16.92 44.92 3.13
C LEU A 99 15.79 45.18 4.14
N ARG A 100 14.51 45.07 3.75
CA ARG A 100 13.37 45.34 4.62
C ARG A 100 12.84 44.05 5.24
N PRO A 101 12.67 43.98 6.56
CA PRO A 101 12.23 42.76 7.25
C PRO A 101 10.76 42.39 6.99
N PHE A 102 9.99 43.27 6.34
CA PHE A 102 8.59 43.04 5.99
C PHE A 102 8.40 42.63 4.52
N PHE A 103 9.48 42.44 3.76
CA PHE A 103 9.45 42.11 2.33
C PHE A 103 9.69 40.62 2.07
N LEU A 104 8.78 39.98 1.32
CA LEU A 104 8.87 38.58 0.90
C LEU A 104 8.92 38.49 -0.63
N LEU A 105 9.98 37.92 -1.20
CA LEU A 105 10.03 37.59 -2.63
C LEU A 105 9.55 36.16 -2.86
N VAL A 106 8.57 36.03 -3.75
CA VAL A 106 8.01 34.75 -4.18
C VAL A 106 8.25 34.57 -5.67
N SER A 107 9.03 33.56 -6.05
CA SER A 107 9.18 33.16 -7.45
C SER A 107 8.14 32.14 -7.84
N VAL A 108 7.55 32.29 -9.02
CA VAL A 108 6.51 31.39 -9.55
C VAL A 108 7.03 30.76 -10.84
N ASP A 109 7.01 29.45 -10.90
CA ASP A 109 7.36 28.68 -12.09
C ASP A 109 6.29 27.63 -12.42
N ALA A 110 6.28 27.10 -13.65
CA ALA A 110 5.35 26.06 -14.09
C ALA A 110 5.92 25.30 -15.30
N PRO A 111 5.46 24.05 -15.57
CA PRO A 111 5.87 23.31 -16.74
C PRO A 111 5.73 24.13 -18.04
N VAL A 112 6.77 24.14 -18.87
CA VAL A 112 6.82 24.97 -20.10
C VAL A 112 5.62 24.71 -21.02
N SER A 113 5.21 23.44 -21.17
CA SER A 113 4.03 23.04 -21.94
C SER A 113 2.73 23.65 -21.41
N LEU A 114 2.57 23.73 -20.09
CA LEU A 114 1.42 24.34 -19.43
C LEU A 114 1.45 25.87 -19.57
N ARG A 115 2.63 26.49 -19.44
CA ARG A 115 2.81 27.93 -19.64
C ARG A 115 2.49 28.34 -21.09
N TRP A 116 2.87 27.52 -22.07
CA TRP A 116 2.49 27.72 -23.46
C TRP A 116 0.98 27.62 -23.67
N LYS A 117 0.31 26.59 -23.12
CA LYS A 117 -1.17 26.48 -23.18
C LYS A 117 -1.86 27.72 -22.61
N ARG A 118 -1.45 28.16 -21.41
CA ARG A 118 -1.96 29.39 -20.77
C ARG A 118 -1.71 30.64 -21.63
N PHE A 119 -0.57 30.71 -22.31
CA PHE A 119 -0.24 31.78 -23.24
C PHE A 119 -1.13 31.73 -24.48
N ALA A 120 -1.35 30.54 -25.05
CA ALA A 120 -2.24 30.35 -26.20
C ALA A 120 -3.69 30.74 -25.87
N ASP A 121 -4.20 30.30 -24.72
CA ASP A 121 -5.52 30.69 -24.20
C ASP A 121 -5.67 32.22 -24.03
N ARG A 122 -4.57 32.90 -23.68
CA ARG A 122 -4.55 34.37 -23.58
C ARG A 122 -4.57 35.02 -24.96
N CYS A 123 -3.83 34.50 -25.93
CA CYS A 123 -3.84 34.99 -27.31
C CYS A 123 -5.23 34.83 -27.94
N TRP A 124 -5.85 33.66 -27.81
CA TRP A 124 -7.21 33.40 -28.30
C TRP A 124 -8.24 34.38 -27.70
N ARG A 125 -8.17 34.64 -26.39
CA ARG A 125 -9.02 35.65 -25.73
C ARG A 125 -8.83 37.08 -26.26
N ARG A 126 -7.65 37.38 -26.81
CA ARG A 126 -7.33 38.68 -27.42
C ARG A 126 -7.52 38.70 -28.93
N GLN A 127 -8.07 37.63 -29.52
CA GLN A 127 -8.22 37.48 -30.98
C GLN A 127 -6.86 37.57 -31.72
N LEU A 128 -5.79 37.07 -31.10
CA LEU A 128 -4.45 36.98 -31.67
C LEU A 128 -4.08 35.50 -31.90
N ASP A 129 -3.34 35.22 -32.97
CA ASP A 129 -2.80 33.88 -33.21
C ASP A 129 -1.66 33.57 -32.22
N PRO A 130 -1.69 32.41 -31.54
CA PRO A 130 -0.63 31.99 -30.64
C PRO A 130 0.63 31.57 -31.41
N PRO A 131 1.83 31.80 -30.87
CA PRO A 131 3.08 31.33 -31.46
C PRO A 131 3.20 29.80 -31.34
N GLU A 132 4.00 29.20 -32.22
CA GLU A 132 4.44 27.82 -32.06
C GLU A 132 5.23 27.63 -30.75
N LEU A 133 5.21 26.40 -30.22
CA LEU A 133 5.88 26.07 -28.96
C LEU A 133 7.38 26.42 -29.00
N GLU A 134 8.05 26.18 -30.13
CA GLU A 134 9.47 26.51 -30.31
C GLU A 134 9.75 28.01 -30.14
N LYS A 135 8.95 28.88 -30.79
CA LYS A 135 9.08 30.33 -30.64
C LYS A 135 8.82 30.78 -29.20
N PHE A 136 7.86 30.15 -28.51
CA PHE A 136 7.58 30.43 -27.10
C PHE A 136 8.74 30.01 -26.17
N VAL A 137 9.39 28.87 -26.43
CA VAL A 137 10.56 28.42 -25.67
C VAL A 137 11.70 29.44 -25.81
N MET A 138 11.97 29.92 -27.03
CA MET A 138 13.00 30.94 -27.26
C MET A 138 12.71 32.25 -26.50
N TRP A 139 11.45 32.71 -26.48
CA TRP A 139 11.06 33.87 -25.68
C TRP A 139 11.19 33.64 -24.18
N ASN A 140 10.84 32.45 -23.70
CA ASN A 140 11.00 32.08 -22.31
C ASN A 140 12.47 32.11 -21.90
N ASP A 141 13.35 31.52 -22.72
CA ASP A 141 14.77 31.42 -22.40
C ASP A 141 15.43 32.79 -22.41
N HIS A 142 15.08 33.66 -23.36
CA HIS A 142 15.52 35.05 -23.33
C HIS A 142 14.99 35.79 -22.09
N ASN A 143 13.74 35.58 -21.67
CA ASN A 143 13.21 36.22 -20.48
C ASN A 143 13.87 35.74 -19.16
N LEU A 144 14.29 34.48 -19.08
CA LEU A 144 14.87 33.90 -17.88
C LEU A 144 16.39 34.06 -17.83
N TYR A 145 17.08 33.80 -18.93
CA TYR A 145 18.53 33.57 -18.98
C TYR A 145 19.31 34.63 -19.76
N ASP A 146 18.68 35.72 -20.21
CA ASP A 146 19.42 36.83 -20.78
C ASP A 146 20.48 37.36 -19.79
N LYS A 147 21.64 37.71 -20.33
CA LYS A 147 22.81 38.09 -19.53
C LYS A 147 22.60 39.41 -18.77
N ASP A 148 21.86 40.35 -19.35
CA ASP A 148 21.76 41.72 -18.84
C ASP A 148 20.48 41.92 -18.01
N PHE A 149 19.39 41.21 -18.33
CA PHE A 149 18.07 41.37 -17.67
C PHE A 149 17.34 40.05 -17.36
N GLY A 150 18.04 38.91 -17.41
CA GLY A 150 17.46 37.60 -17.12
C GLY A 150 16.85 37.52 -15.71
N ARG A 151 15.60 37.03 -15.63
CA ARG A 151 14.88 36.89 -14.36
C ARG A 151 15.39 35.75 -13.48
N VAL A 152 16.28 34.89 -13.97
CA VAL A 152 16.86 33.77 -13.21
C VAL A 152 17.52 34.23 -11.91
N TYR A 153 18.19 35.39 -11.91
CA TYR A 153 18.83 35.94 -10.72
C TYR A 153 17.82 36.38 -9.65
N LEU A 154 16.62 36.83 -10.08
CA LEU A 154 15.53 37.15 -9.16
C LEU A 154 14.93 35.88 -8.57
N ILE A 155 14.77 34.84 -9.40
CA ILE A 155 14.25 33.53 -8.96
C ILE A 155 15.21 32.89 -7.96
N ASP A 156 16.52 33.02 -8.18
CA ASP A 156 17.53 32.44 -7.28
C ASP A 156 17.44 33.05 -5.87
N LYS A 157 17.29 34.37 -5.79
CA LYS A 157 17.17 35.14 -4.54
C LYS A 157 15.80 35.08 -3.87
N ALA A 158 14.81 34.40 -4.45
CA ALA A 158 13.48 34.29 -3.86
C ALA A 158 13.50 33.45 -2.58
N GLN A 159 12.89 33.97 -1.49
CA GLN A 159 12.74 33.21 -0.24
C GLN A 159 11.78 32.03 -0.40
N LEU A 160 10.77 32.18 -1.27
CA LEU A 160 9.77 31.17 -1.56
C LEU A 160 9.69 30.90 -3.06
N ARG A 161 9.80 29.64 -3.46
CA ARG A 161 9.65 29.19 -4.85
C ARG A 161 8.38 28.36 -4.98
N LEU A 162 7.42 28.83 -5.77
CA LEU A 162 6.16 28.16 -6.05
C LEU A 162 6.22 27.48 -7.42
N PHE A 163 6.10 26.15 -7.44
CA PHE A 163 5.93 25.42 -8.69
C PHE A 163 4.45 25.17 -8.97
N ASN A 164 3.87 25.98 -9.83
CA ASN A 164 2.47 25.99 -10.22
C ASN A 164 2.17 24.95 -11.32
N SER A 165 1.90 23.71 -10.92
CA SER A 165 1.39 22.66 -11.83
C SER A 165 -0.13 22.71 -12.07
N SER A 166 -0.85 23.70 -11.54
CA SER A 166 -2.31 23.70 -11.58
C SER A 166 -2.86 23.87 -13.00
N SER A 167 -3.86 23.08 -13.35
CA SER A 167 -4.51 23.18 -14.66
C SER A 167 -5.57 24.30 -14.70
N SER A 168 -6.09 24.70 -13.53
CA SER A 168 -7.13 25.72 -13.38
C SER A 168 -6.78 26.79 -12.32
N LEU A 169 -7.54 27.89 -12.31
CA LEU A 169 -7.43 28.95 -11.29
C LEU A 169 -7.99 28.50 -9.93
N GLU A 170 -9.03 27.69 -9.90
CA GLU A 170 -9.63 27.18 -8.66
C GLU A 170 -8.64 26.29 -7.90
N GLU A 171 -7.96 25.40 -8.61
CA GLU A 171 -6.91 24.53 -8.06
C GLU A 171 -5.75 25.37 -7.50
N LEU A 172 -5.34 26.42 -8.24
CA LEU A 172 -4.33 27.37 -7.77
C LEU A 172 -4.77 28.07 -6.48
N HIS A 173 -5.99 28.60 -6.43
CA HIS A 173 -6.51 29.32 -5.26
C HIS A 173 -6.63 28.40 -4.04
N SER A 174 -7.04 27.15 -4.23
CA SER A 174 -7.13 26.15 -3.17
C SER A 174 -5.76 25.84 -2.56
N ALA A 175 -4.75 25.67 -3.43
CA ALA A 175 -3.37 25.48 -3.00
C ALA A 175 -2.81 26.71 -2.26
N LEU A 176 -3.05 27.92 -2.77
CA LEU A 176 -2.62 29.17 -2.12
C LEU A 176 -3.29 29.39 -0.76
N LYS A 177 -4.57 29.01 -0.63
CA LYS A 177 -5.30 29.07 0.65
C LYS A 177 -4.67 28.16 1.70
N THR A 178 -4.23 26.98 1.29
CA THR A 178 -3.57 26.02 2.17
C THR A 178 -2.17 26.50 2.56
N LEU A 179 -1.46 27.11 1.61
CA LEU A 179 -0.12 27.60 1.83
C LEU A 179 -0.06 28.80 2.79
N ASP A 180 -1.10 29.63 2.82
CA ASP A 180 -1.14 30.90 3.54
C ASP A 180 0.13 31.76 3.30
N LEU A 181 0.17 32.38 2.12
CA LEU A 181 1.25 33.30 1.75
C LEU A 181 1.35 34.53 2.67
N ALA A 182 0.31 34.83 3.43
CA ALA A 182 0.26 35.99 4.32
C ALA A 182 0.79 35.70 5.74
N ASP A 183 1.24 34.46 6.00
CA ASP A 183 1.82 34.09 7.29
C ASP A 183 3.10 34.88 7.59
N GLU A 184 3.02 35.73 8.62
CA GLU A 184 4.13 36.58 9.07
C GLU A 184 5.32 35.77 9.60
N GLN A 185 5.12 34.52 10.01
CA GLN A 185 6.19 33.63 10.47
C GLN A 185 7.22 33.35 9.36
N ARG A 186 6.83 33.51 8.10
CA ARG A 186 7.72 33.37 6.92
C ARG A 186 8.78 34.47 6.85
N LEU A 187 8.45 35.65 7.36
CA LEU A 187 9.37 36.80 7.42
C LEU A 187 10.16 36.82 8.73
N ARG A 188 9.49 36.43 9.81
CA ARG A 188 10.08 36.38 11.14
C ARG A 188 9.69 35.06 11.81
N PRO A 189 10.60 34.06 11.81
CA PRO A 189 10.29 32.77 12.42
C PRO A 189 9.94 32.96 13.90
N ASN A 190 9.03 32.13 14.39
CA ASN A 190 8.77 32.05 15.82
C ASN A 190 9.99 31.43 16.54
N TRP A 191 9.99 31.45 17.88
CA TRP A 191 11.14 30.98 18.64
C TRP A 191 11.47 29.51 18.36
N ASP A 192 10.46 28.64 18.30
CA ASP A 192 10.67 27.23 18.04
C ASP A 192 11.28 26.97 16.65
N GLN A 193 10.77 27.66 15.63
CA GLN A 193 11.31 27.61 14.27
C GLN A 193 12.75 28.11 14.22
N TYR A 194 13.06 29.21 14.89
CA TYR A 194 14.40 29.75 14.97
C TYR A 194 15.38 28.77 15.64
N PHE A 195 15.01 28.19 16.79
CA PHE A 195 15.88 27.25 17.50
C PHE A 195 16.00 25.91 16.80
N MET A 196 14.94 25.42 16.15
CA MET A 196 15.00 24.23 15.33
C MET A 196 15.89 24.44 14.08
N GLN A 197 15.83 25.60 13.43
CA GLN A 197 16.74 25.93 12.33
C GLN A 197 18.21 25.98 12.80
N LEU A 198 18.46 26.50 14.01
CA LEU A 198 19.79 26.43 14.61
C LEU A 198 20.23 24.99 14.92
N ALA A 199 19.32 24.11 15.34
CA ALA A 199 19.60 22.69 15.52
C ALA A 199 19.96 22.03 14.18
N SER A 200 19.15 22.25 13.15
CA SER A 200 19.42 21.78 11.79
C SER A 200 20.74 22.31 11.22
N LEU A 201 21.11 23.56 11.52
CA LEU A 201 22.41 24.13 11.16
C LEU A 201 23.55 23.44 11.92
N ALA A 202 23.38 23.21 13.23
CA ALA A 202 24.35 22.45 14.02
C ALA A 202 24.54 21.02 13.48
N ALA A 203 23.47 20.36 13.04
CA ALA A 203 23.52 19.04 12.44
C ALA A 203 24.44 18.96 11.21
N GLN A 204 24.56 20.04 10.43
CA GLN A 204 25.47 20.10 9.29
C GLN A 204 26.95 19.97 9.69
N ARG A 205 27.28 20.22 10.96
CA ARG A 205 28.63 20.02 11.52
C ARG A 205 28.89 18.58 11.96
N SER A 206 27.87 17.72 11.99
CA SER A 206 28.00 16.30 12.33
C SER A 206 28.99 15.60 11.41
N ASN A 207 29.88 14.81 12.02
CA ASN A 207 30.82 13.95 11.32
C ASN A 207 30.42 12.47 11.36
N CYS A 208 29.26 12.14 11.92
CA CYS A 208 28.74 10.78 12.02
C CYS A 208 28.31 10.25 10.65
N MET A 209 28.72 9.02 10.32
CA MET A 209 28.40 8.38 9.05
C MET A 209 27.00 7.76 8.98
N LYS A 210 26.30 7.62 10.11
CA LYS A 210 24.96 6.99 10.16
C LYS A 210 23.82 7.99 10.01
N ARG A 211 23.91 9.13 10.69
CA ARG A 211 22.88 10.18 10.67
C ARG A 211 23.49 11.49 11.13
N ARG A 212 23.02 12.62 10.58
CA ARG A 212 23.37 13.96 11.03
C ARG A 212 22.28 14.45 11.96
N VAL A 213 22.63 14.68 13.22
CA VAL A 213 21.70 15.16 14.25
C VAL A 213 22.30 16.39 14.90
N GLY A 214 21.49 17.42 15.07
CA GLY A 214 21.82 18.65 15.79
C GLY A 214 20.88 18.87 16.96
N CYS A 215 21.37 19.59 17.95
CA CYS A 215 20.65 19.92 19.16
C CYS A 215 21.02 21.33 19.64
N VAL A 216 20.06 22.07 20.18
CA VAL A 216 20.24 23.40 20.76
C VAL A 216 19.53 23.43 22.11
N LEU A 217 20.25 23.86 23.14
CA LEU A 217 19.68 24.09 24.46
C LEU A 217 19.42 25.58 24.65
N VAL A 218 18.23 25.92 25.10
CA VAL A 218 17.73 27.29 25.18
C VAL A 218 17.17 27.57 26.57
N ARG A 219 17.36 28.80 27.06
CA ARG A 219 16.64 29.33 28.22
C ARG A 219 16.34 30.81 27.98
N GLU A 220 15.15 31.28 28.33
CA GLU A 220 14.74 32.68 28.16
C GLU A 220 14.98 33.20 26.71
N SER A 221 14.71 32.37 25.71
CA SER A 221 14.97 32.66 24.30
C SER A 221 16.43 33.03 23.98
N ARG A 222 17.38 32.45 24.72
CA ARG A 222 18.83 32.54 24.51
C ARG A 222 19.44 31.15 24.42
N VAL A 223 20.31 30.95 23.44
CA VAL A 223 21.07 29.70 23.28
C VAL A 223 22.10 29.59 24.40
N ILE A 224 22.03 28.48 25.15
CA ILE A 224 23.00 28.12 26.19
C ILE A 224 24.16 27.35 25.57
N SER A 225 23.84 26.34 24.76
CA SER A 225 24.80 25.48 24.09
C SER A 225 24.21 24.91 22.80
N THR A 226 25.08 24.45 21.91
CA THR A 226 24.74 23.69 20.73
C THR A 226 25.47 22.36 20.75
N GLY A 227 24.86 21.33 20.18
CA GLY A 227 25.42 20.00 20.08
C GLY A 227 25.17 19.42 18.69
N TYR A 228 26.10 18.59 18.24
CA TYR A 228 25.95 17.78 17.04
C TYR A 228 26.62 16.45 17.28
N ASN A 229 26.13 15.39 16.65
CA ASN A 229 26.66 14.06 16.91
C ASN A 229 28.01 13.83 16.20
N GLY A 230 28.94 13.19 16.89
CA GLY A 230 30.29 12.97 16.38
C GLY A 230 31.24 12.32 17.37
N THR A 231 32.45 12.00 16.93
CA THR A 231 33.50 11.40 17.78
C THR A 231 34.05 12.39 18.80
N PRO A 232 34.55 11.92 19.97
CA PRO A 232 35.16 12.76 20.99
C PRO A 232 36.29 13.65 20.48
N ARG A 233 36.55 14.74 21.23
CA ARG A 233 37.65 15.67 20.96
C ARG A 233 38.97 14.91 20.86
N HIS A 234 39.83 15.34 19.92
CA HIS A 234 41.15 14.77 19.65
C HIS A 234 41.19 13.33 19.10
N LEU A 235 40.03 12.70 18.82
CA LEU A 235 39.96 11.45 18.07
C LEU A 235 39.72 11.73 16.57
N GLN A 236 40.05 10.75 15.73
CA GLN A 236 39.72 10.82 14.31
C GLN A 236 38.21 10.92 14.12
N ASN A 237 37.77 11.77 13.19
CA ASN A 237 36.35 11.93 12.92
C ASN A 237 35.76 10.65 12.33
N CYS A 238 34.47 10.40 12.55
CA CYS A 238 33.81 9.21 12.01
C CYS A 238 33.84 9.17 10.47
N ASN A 239 33.69 10.31 9.79
CA ASN A 239 33.88 10.44 8.34
C ASN A 239 35.33 10.26 7.84
N GLN A 240 36.29 10.14 8.76
CA GLN A 240 37.70 9.82 8.50
C GLN A 240 38.05 8.38 8.94
N GLY A 241 37.06 7.57 9.31
CA GLY A 241 37.27 6.19 9.76
C GLY A 241 37.40 6.03 11.28
N GLY A 242 37.21 7.09 12.07
CA GLY A 242 37.43 7.06 13.51
C GLY A 242 36.40 6.29 14.34
N CYS A 243 35.32 5.78 13.75
CA CYS A 243 34.33 4.97 14.44
C CYS A 243 34.06 3.66 13.69
N PRO A 244 34.72 2.54 14.07
CA PRO A 244 34.61 1.26 13.37
C PRO A 244 33.16 0.80 13.18
N ARG A 245 32.30 0.98 14.19
CA ARG A 245 30.87 0.65 14.09
C ARG A 245 30.16 1.48 13.02
N CYS A 246 30.37 2.79 13.01
CA CYS A 246 29.69 3.65 12.05
C CYS A 246 30.18 3.42 10.61
N ASN A 247 31.45 3.02 10.44
CA ASN A 247 32.07 2.75 9.15
C ASN A 247 31.84 1.32 8.61
N ARG A 248 31.23 0.40 9.38
CA ARG A 248 31.00 -1.01 8.99
C ARG A 248 29.76 -1.30 8.14
N GLY A 249 28.98 -0.27 7.77
CA GLY A 249 27.81 -0.45 6.89
C GLY A 249 26.54 -1.01 7.54
N ASP A 250 26.59 -1.44 8.81
CA ASP A 250 25.43 -1.97 9.56
C ASP A 250 24.21 -1.01 9.61
N GLY A 251 23.00 -1.53 9.82
CA GLY A 251 21.80 -0.70 9.99
C GLY A 251 21.89 0.30 11.17
N GLY A 252 21.14 1.40 11.08
CA GLY A 252 20.96 2.33 12.22
C GLY A 252 20.40 1.58 13.44
N GLY A 253 20.83 1.92 14.66
CA GLY A 253 20.40 1.24 15.89
C GLY A 253 21.15 -0.06 16.26
N VAL A 254 21.95 -0.65 15.37
CA VAL A 254 22.71 -1.89 15.68
C VAL A 254 24.04 -1.57 16.37
N GLY A 255 24.37 -2.29 17.45
CA GLY A 255 25.68 -2.22 18.11
C GLY A 255 25.99 -0.89 18.82
N LEU A 256 24.97 -0.19 19.35
CA LEU A 256 25.11 1.13 19.99
C LEU A 256 26.16 1.19 21.10
N SER A 257 26.33 0.12 21.88
CA SER A 257 27.35 0.01 22.93
C SER A 257 28.79 0.09 22.42
N THR A 258 29.01 -0.14 21.12
CA THR A 258 30.32 -0.06 20.46
C THR A 258 30.51 1.22 19.65
N CYS A 259 29.52 2.12 19.66
CA CYS A 259 29.59 3.39 18.96
C CYS A 259 30.51 4.37 19.72
N LEU A 260 31.51 4.90 19.03
CA LEU A 260 32.38 5.96 19.58
C LEU A 260 31.77 7.36 19.46
N CYS A 261 30.70 7.54 18.68
CA CYS A 261 30.08 8.85 18.50
C CYS A 261 29.19 9.19 19.70
N LEU A 262 29.37 10.39 20.26
CA LEU A 262 28.42 11.01 21.17
C LEU A 262 27.25 11.59 20.36
N HIS A 263 26.05 11.50 20.91
CA HIS A 263 24.83 12.06 20.32
C HIS A 263 24.79 13.58 20.48
N ALA A 264 23.93 14.24 19.71
CA ALA A 264 23.88 15.70 19.66
C ALA A 264 23.42 16.28 21.01
N GLU A 265 22.44 15.63 21.62
CA GLU A 265 21.86 15.94 22.92
C GLU A 265 22.93 15.80 24.00
N GLU A 266 23.70 14.71 23.99
CA GLU A 266 24.80 14.49 24.94
C GLU A 266 25.85 15.60 24.84
N ASN A 267 26.26 15.96 23.62
CA ASN A 267 27.22 17.04 23.41
C ASN A 267 26.64 18.39 23.88
N ALA A 268 25.37 18.70 23.59
CA ALA A 268 24.74 19.94 24.05
C ALA A 268 24.69 20.02 25.59
N LEU A 269 24.35 18.92 26.27
CA LEU A 269 24.33 18.82 27.72
C LEU A 269 25.73 18.97 28.34
N LEU A 270 26.73 18.32 27.76
CA LEU A 270 28.12 18.38 28.22
C LEU A 270 28.71 19.80 28.11
N GLU A 271 28.45 20.50 27.00
CA GLU A 271 28.93 21.87 26.79
C GLU A 271 28.22 22.89 27.71
N ALA A 272 26.93 22.68 28.00
CA ALA A 272 26.19 23.54 28.93
C ALA A 272 26.71 23.37 30.36
N GLY A 273 26.90 22.12 30.80
CA GLY A 273 27.17 21.79 32.20
C GLY A 273 25.97 22.06 33.11
N ARG A 274 25.86 21.30 34.22
CA ARG A 274 24.65 21.27 35.06
C ARG A 274 24.25 22.65 35.61
N GLU A 275 25.19 23.52 35.96
CA GLU A 275 24.88 24.84 36.56
C GLU A 275 24.16 25.81 35.60
N ARG A 276 24.36 25.64 34.28
CA ARG A 276 23.72 26.47 33.26
C ARG A 276 22.32 25.97 32.91
N ILE A 277 22.03 24.70 33.17
CA ILE A 277 20.72 24.08 32.98
C ILE A 277 19.91 24.33 34.26
N ARG A 278 18.90 25.19 34.17
CA ARG A 278 18.02 25.58 35.29
C ARG A 278 16.56 25.42 34.85
N GLU A 279 15.63 25.59 35.79
CA GLU A 279 14.19 25.58 35.51
C GLU A 279 13.85 26.50 34.31
N GLY A 280 13.03 25.99 33.39
CA GLY A 280 12.66 26.66 32.15
C GLY A 280 13.63 26.47 30.97
N ALA A 281 14.59 25.54 31.06
CA ALA A 281 15.43 25.17 29.92
C ALA A 281 14.69 24.25 28.95
N ILE A 282 14.74 24.57 27.65
CA ILE A 282 14.09 23.84 26.56
C ILE A 282 15.17 23.28 25.63
N LEU A 283 15.03 22.01 25.25
CA LEU A 283 15.94 21.33 24.32
C LEU A 283 15.27 21.14 22.97
N TYR A 284 15.87 21.70 21.91
CA TYR A 284 15.46 21.50 20.53
C TYR A 284 16.39 20.50 19.85
N CYS A 285 15.85 19.48 19.19
CA CYS A 285 16.64 18.47 18.47
C CYS A 285 16.00 18.06 17.14
N ASP A 286 16.79 17.82 16.10
CA ASP A 286 16.22 17.41 14.81
C ASP A 286 15.58 16.01 14.83
N THR A 287 15.93 15.17 15.80
CA THR A 287 15.43 13.79 15.90
C THR A 287 15.00 13.54 17.34
N CYS A 288 13.94 12.75 17.53
CA CYS A 288 13.51 12.33 18.85
C CYS A 288 14.67 11.69 19.62
N PRO A 289 14.97 12.15 20.86
CA PRO A 289 16.07 11.60 21.63
C PRO A 289 15.93 10.10 21.87
N CYS A 290 17.04 9.37 21.77
CA CYS A 290 17.05 7.95 22.13
C CYS A 290 16.94 7.78 23.65
N LEU A 291 16.59 6.58 24.10
CA LEU A 291 16.43 6.24 25.53
C LEU A 291 17.60 6.72 26.41
N THR A 292 18.84 6.55 25.94
CA THR A 292 20.04 6.97 26.69
C THR A 292 20.19 8.49 26.79
N CYS A 293 19.79 9.24 25.76
CA CYS A 293 19.74 10.70 25.82
C CYS A 293 18.59 11.16 26.71
N THR A 294 17.42 10.53 26.59
CA THR A 294 16.21 10.82 27.38
C THR A 294 16.47 10.75 28.89
N VAL A 295 17.11 9.69 29.36
CA VAL A 295 17.50 9.55 30.77
C VAL A 295 18.42 10.70 31.23
N LYS A 296 19.37 11.12 30.39
CA LYS A 296 20.28 12.23 30.70
C LYS A 296 19.57 13.58 30.71
N ILE A 297 18.64 13.80 29.78
CA ILE A 297 17.81 15.00 29.69
C ILE A 297 16.96 15.16 30.95
N ALA A 298 16.29 14.09 31.39
CA ALA A 298 15.51 14.10 32.62
C ALA A 298 16.38 14.41 33.85
N GLN A 299 17.57 13.79 33.94
CA GLN A 299 18.48 13.97 35.08
C GLN A 299 19.02 15.40 35.24
N VAL A 300 19.17 16.16 34.17
CA VAL A 300 19.67 17.55 34.22
C VAL A 300 18.59 18.58 34.52
N GLY A 301 17.30 18.21 34.51
CA GLY A 301 16.19 19.10 34.83
C GLY A 301 15.78 20.04 33.70
N ILE A 302 15.81 19.56 32.45
CA ILE A 302 15.16 20.24 31.31
C ILE A 302 13.64 20.22 31.53
N SER A 303 12.92 21.26 31.11
CA SER A 303 11.45 21.32 31.28
C SER A 303 10.69 20.83 30.05
N GLU A 304 11.29 20.97 28.87
CA GLU A 304 10.63 20.66 27.61
C GLU A 304 11.63 20.18 26.55
N VAL A 305 11.22 19.18 25.78
CA VAL A 305 11.94 18.65 24.62
C VAL A 305 11.10 18.85 23.38
N VAL A 306 11.68 19.48 22.37
CA VAL A 306 11.05 19.78 21.10
C VAL A 306 11.83 19.10 19.99
N TYR A 307 11.18 18.32 19.14
CA TYR A 307 11.86 17.59 18.06
C TYR A 307 11.13 17.62 16.71
N SER A 308 11.86 17.49 15.59
CA SER A 308 11.27 17.60 14.24
C SER A 308 11.10 16.28 13.46
N GLN A 309 11.78 15.20 13.84
CA GLN A 309 11.67 13.88 13.20
C GLN A 309 11.52 12.77 14.23
N GLY A 310 10.56 11.86 14.02
CA GLY A 310 10.39 10.66 14.84
C GLY A 310 11.51 9.63 14.69
N TYR A 311 11.63 8.74 15.66
CA TYR A 311 12.56 7.62 15.72
C TYR A 311 11.90 6.33 16.26
N ASN A 312 12.57 5.18 16.10
CA ASN A 312 12.00 3.86 16.41
C ASN A 312 11.62 3.64 17.90
N MET A 313 11.92 4.60 18.79
CA MET A 313 11.74 4.50 20.24
C MET A 313 10.89 5.66 20.80
N ASP A 314 10.09 6.33 19.96
CA ASP A 314 9.36 7.55 20.34
C ASP A 314 8.42 7.33 21.54
N ASN A 315 7.72 6.19 21.58
CA ASN A 315 6.80 5.87 22.69
C ASN A 315 7.54 5.64 24.01
N ASP A 316 8.69 4.97 23.98
CA ASP A 316 9.48 4.69 25.19
C ASP A 316 10.16 5.96 25.73
N SER A 317 10.68 6.79 24.82
CA SER A 317 11.23 8.10 25.19
C SER A 317 10.14 9.05 25.72
N ALA A 318 8.94 9.03 25.12
CA ALA A 318 7.81 9.82 25.60
C ALA A 318 7.36 9.40 27.00
N ALA A 319 7.23 8.09 27.25
CA ALA A 319 6.83 7.56 28.55
C ALA A 319 7.78 7.98 29.69
N ILE A 320 9.10 7.93 29.46
CA ILE A 320 10.09 8.35 30.46
C ILE A 320 10.04 9.87 30.70
N LEU A 321 9.89 10.66 29.65
CA LEU A 321 9.80 12.12 29.78
C LEU A 321 8.54 12.52 30.53
N GLU A 322 7.40 11.89 30.23
CA GLU A 322 6.13 12.13 30.91
C GLU A 322 6.19 11.74 32.40
N GLU A 323 6.75 10.56 32.73
CA GLU A 323 6.95 10.13 34.12
C GLU A 323 7.87 11.09 34.89
N ALA A 324 8.87 11.65 34.22
CA ALA A 324 9.77 12.65 34.79
C ALA A 324 9.18 14.08 34.82
N GLY A 325 7.94 14.28 34.34
CA GLY A 325 7.24 15.56 34.32
C GLY A 325 7.74 16.55 33.25
N LEU A 326 8.39 16.06 32.19
CA LEU A 326 8.83 16.86 31.05
C LEU A 326 7.80 16.84 29.92
N ASN A 327 7.57 18.00 29.31
CA ASN A 327 6.74 18.08 28.10
C ASN A 327 7.54 17.63 26.87
N LEU A 328 6.97 16.74 26.07
CA LEU A 328 7.52 16.32 24.79
C LEU A 328 6.63 16.82 23.65
N ASN A 329 7.16 17.73 22.83
CA ASN A 329 6.43 18.34 21.72
C ASN A 329 7.08 17.95 20.37
N GLY A 330 6.35 17.15 19.58
CA GLY A 330 6.71 16.88 18.19
C GLY A 330 6.32 18.06 17.30
N LEU A 331 7.31 18.72 16.70
CA LEU A 331 7.10 19.79 15.72
C LEU A 331 6.93 19.21 14.31
N ILE A 332 5.91 19.71 13.61
CA ILE A 332 5.78 19.63 12.15
C ILE A 332 7.04 20.30 11.55
N PRO A 333 7.68 19.71 10.51
CA PRO A 333 9.04 20.08 10.10
C PRO A 333 9.22 21.58 9.85
N CYS A 334 10.19 22.16 10.56
CA CYS A 334 10.74 23.47 10.22
C CYS A 334 11.46 23.34 8.88
N THR A 335 10.85 23.85 7.81
CA THR A 335 11.53 24.02 6.53
C THR A 335 12.63 25.09 6.71
N PRO A 336 13.88 24.80 6.29
CA PRO A 336 14.98 25.76 6.43
C PRO A 336 14.75 27.00 5.53
N PRO A 337 15.36 28.17 5.83
CA PRO A 337 15.25 29.39 5.02
C PRO A 337 16.00 29.33 3.68
N ALA A 338 16.57 28.19 3.31
CA ALA A 338 17.20 28.00 2.00
C ALA A 338 16.07 27.80 0.99
N ALA A 339 15.77 28.85 0.19
CA ALA A 339 14.80 28.90 -0.91
C ALA A 339 13.77 27.77 -0.88
N ILE A 340 12.67 27.98 -0.15
CA ILE A 340 11.64 26.95 0.05
C ILE A 340 11.01 26.66 -1.32
N THR A 341 11.38 25.55 -1.95
CA THR A 341 10.66 25.04 -3.12
C THR A 341 9.38 24.37 -2.65
N VAL A 342 8.28 25.12 -2.68
CA VAL A 342 6.94 24.58 -2.52
C VAL A 342 6.46 24.16 -3.89
N VAL A 343 6.39 22.85 -4.09
CA VAL A 343 5.67 22.32 -5.24
C VAL A 343 4.18 22.47 -4.93
N ILE A 344 3.46 23.30 -5.71
CA ILE A 344 2.00 23.29 -5.73
C ILE A 344 1.61 22.03 -6.50
N LEU A 345 1.84 20.88 -5.86
CA LEU A 345 1.22 19.63 -6.26
C LEU A 345 -0.28 19.83 -6.12
N ALA A 346 -1.05 19.23 -7.03
CA ALA A 346 -2.47 19.01 -6.80
C ALA A 346 -2.65 18.59 -5.34
N GLN A 347 -3.48 19.31 -4.60
CA GLN A 347 -3.58 19.25 -3.14
C GLN A 347 -3.42 17.83 -2.60
N ALA A 348 -2.59 17.68 -1.55
CA ALA A 348 -2.87 16.63 -0.56
C ALA A 348 -4.33 16.83 -0.12
N PRO A 349 -5.17 15.79 -0.16
CA PRO A 349 -6.60 15.95 -0.14
C PRO A 349 -7.04 16.70 1.12
N THR A 350 -8.06 17.55 0.96
CA THR A 350 -9.03 17.85 2.03
C THR A 350 -9.24 16.61 2.88
N ALA A 351 -9.31 16.75 4.22
CA ALA A 351 -9.50 15.63 5.15
C ALA A 351 -10.28 14.48 4.48
N MET A 352 -9.61 13.35 4.27
CA MET A 352 -10.16 12.28 3.43
C MET A 352 -11.51 11.88 4.02
N PRO A 353 -12.57 11.77 3.21
CA PRO A 353 -13.87 11.35 3.69
C PRO A 353 -13.73 10.00 4.41
N THR A 354 -14.33 9.86 5.58
CA THR A 354 -14.22 8.66 6.40
C THR A 354 -15.31 7.65 6.05
N VAL A 355 -14.97 6.37 6.22
CA VAL A 355 -15.92 5.25 6.23
C VAL A 355 -15.74 4.45 7.51
N HIS A 356 -16.85 4.05 8.11
CA HIS A 356 -16.81 3.25 9.32
C HIS A 356 -16.66 1.78 8.98
N LEU A 357 -15.65 1.15 9.54
CA LEU A 357 -15.34 -0.27 9.35
C LEU A 357 -15.46 -0.99 10.70
N LEU A 358 -16.21 -2.08 10.71
CA LEU A 358 -16.46 -2.86 11.92
C LEU A 358 -15.29 -3.81 12.20
N ASP A 359 -14.56 -3.57 13.29
CA ASP A 359 -13.45 -4.43 13.75
C ASP A 359 -13.98 -5.54 14.66
N TYR A 360 -14.72 -6.48 14.08
CA TYR A 360 -15.01 -7.73 14.75
C TYR A 360 -14.01 -8.77 14.24
N VAL A 361 -13.18 -9.24 15.17
CA VAL A 361 -11.98 -10.03 14.91
C VAL A 361 -12.28 -11.28 14.07
N ALA A 362 -12.04 -11.24 12.75
CA ALA A 362 -11.88 -12.42 11.91
C ALA A 362 -11.18 -12.08 10.57
N GLY A 363 -9.86 -12.27 10.51
CA GLY A 363 -9.11 -12.40 9.24
C GLY A 363 -8.31 -11.16 8.81
N ASN A 364 -8.09 -11.04 7.50
CA ASN A 364 -7.28 -9.99 6.88
C ASN A 364 -8.10 -8.72 6.60
N ILE A 365 -8.26 -7.88 7.61
CA ILE A 365 -8.93 -6.58 7.46
C ILE A 365 -8.00 -5.56 6.79
N ARG A 366 -6.68 -5.76 6.86
CA ARG A 366 -5.67 -4.81 6.38
C ARG A 366 -5.79 -4.54 4.88
N SER A 367 -6.02 -5.58 4.08
CA SER A 367 -6.21 -5.39 2.64
C SER A 367 -7.42 -4.54 2.29
N LEU A 368 -8.51 -4.63 3.06
CA LEU A 368 -9.68 -3.78 2.89
C LEU A 368 -9.37 -2.33 3.28
N VAL A 369 -8.68 -2.10 4.40
CA VAL A 369 -8.22 -0.76 4.80
C VAL A 369 -7.34 -0.14 3.71
N ASN A 370 -6.37 -0.89 3.20
CA ASN A 370 -5.50 -0.41 2.13
C ASN A 370 -6.28 -0.13 0.84
N ALA A 371 -7.29 -0.93 0.51
CA ALA A 371 -8.15 -0.71 -0.65
C ALA A 371 -8.99 0.57 -0.50
N ILE A 372 -9.55 0.83 0.68
CA ILE A 372 -10.28 2.06 1.02
C ILE A 372 -9.37 3.29 0.90
N ASN A 373 -8.17 3.21 1.48
CA ASN A 373 -7.15 4.26 1.39
C ASN A 373 -6.74 4.53 -0.06
N GLN A 374 -6.57 3.47 -0.86
CA GLN A 374 -6.18 3.56 -2.27
C GLN A 374 -7.23 4.28 -3.13
N VAL A 375 -8.51 4.23 -2.76
CA VAL A 375 -9.60 4.91 -3.47
C VAL A 375 -9.95 6.29 -2.89
N GLY A 376 -9.15 6.78 -1.93
CA GLY A 376 -9.22 8.16 -1.43
C GLY A 376 -10.11 8.39 -0.21
N PHE A 377 -10.39 7.34 0.57
CA PHE A 377 -11.15 7.42 1.83
C PHE A 377 -10.28 6.99 3.01
N ASP A 378 -10.59 7.44 4.22
CA ASP A 378 -9.95 6.96 5.45
C ASP A 378 -10.90 6.03 6.23
N VAL A 379 -10.33 5.18 7.08
CA VAL A 379 -11.09 4.22 7.90
C VAL A 379 -11.24 4.72 9.32
N GLU A 380 -12.50 4.84 9.75
CA GLU A 380 -12.86 5.03 11.15
C GLU A 380 -13.34 3.69 11.74
N TRP A 381 -12.79 3.32 12.90
CA TRP A 381 -13.05 2.00 13.48
C TRP A 381 -14.28 2.01 14.37
N VAL A 382 -15.23 1.12 14.10
CA VAL A 382 -16.35 0.81 15.00
C VAL A 382 -15.85 -0.23 16.01
N LYS A 383 -15.59 0.22 17.24
CA LYS A 383 -15.07 -0.62 18.34
C LYS A 383 -16.16 -1.04 19.32
N SER A 384 -17.25 -0.29 19.36
CA SER A 384 -18.40 -0.54 20.22
C SER A 384 -19.72 -0.40 19.43
N PRO A 385 -20.80 -1.08 19.85
CA PRO A 385 -22.14 -0.93 19.28
C PRO A 385 -22.60 0.52 19.15
N GLU A 386 -22.21 1.37 20.10
CA GLU A 386 -22.56 2.78 20.15
C GLU A 386 -21.92 3.60 19.03
N ASP A 387 -20.80 3.15 18.46
CA ASP A 387 -20.11 3.85 17.36
C ASP A 387 -20.87 3.70 16.04
N VAL A 388 -21.67 2.64 15.87
CA VAL A 388 -22.44 2.37 14.65
C VAL A 388 -23.39 3.52 14.30
N LYS A 389 -23.95 4.21 15.29
CA LYS A 389 -24.87 5.34 15.06
C LYS A 389 -24.17 6.53 14.40
N ASN A 390 -22.86 6.69 14.63
CA ASN A 390 -22.05 7.77 14.09
C ASN A 390 -21.60 7.49 12.64
N ALA A 391 -21.73 6.24 12.19
CA ALA A 391 -21.38 5.86 10.83
C ALA A 391 -22.30 6.56 9.82
N ASP A 392 -21.70 7.33 8.90
CA ASP A 392 -22.39 7.81 7.69
C ASP A 392 -22.41 6.72 6.61
N LYS A 393 -21.35 5.91 6.56
CA LYS A 393 -21.21 4.74 5.68
C LYS A 393 -20.62 3.63 6.52
N LEU A 394 -21.23 2.45 6.48
CA LEU A 394 -20.81 1.29 7.25
C LEU A 394 -20.41 0.16 6.32
N ILE A 395 -19.21 -0.38 6.52
CA ILE A 395 -18.76 -1.62 5.87
C ILE A 395 -18.70 -2.71 6.92
N LEU A 396 -19.43 -3.81 6.67
CA LEU A 396 -19.33 -5.06 7.40
C LEU A 396 -18.47 -6.04 6.58
N PRO A 397 -17.16 -6.13 6.85
CA PRO A 397 -16.35 -7.19 6.26
C PRO A 397 -16.75 -8.54 6.86
N GLY A 398 -16.32 -9.64 6.27
CA GLY A 398 -16.52 -10.93 6.93
C GLY A 398 -15.76 -12.06 6.25
N VAL A 399 -14.84 -12.66 6.98
CA VAL A 399 -14.07 -13.83 6.56
C VAL A 399 -14.28 -14.92 7.59
N GLY A 400 -14.53 -16.15 7.13
CA GLY A 400 -14.57 -17.33 7.99
C GLY A 400 -15.94 -17.98 8.08
N HIS A 401 -16.16 -18.67 9.19
CA HIS A 401 -17.36 -19.49 9.42
C HIS A 401 -18.55 -18.60 9.83
N PHE A 402 -19.67 -18.70 9.10
CA PHE A 402 -20.88 -17.90 9.31
C PHE A 402 -21.33 -17.88 10.78
N GLY A 403 -21.48 -19.06 11.39
CA GLY A 403 -21.91 -19.17 12.79
C GLY A 403 -20.96 -18.52 13.79
N HIS A 404 -19.65 -18.54 13.51
CA HIS A 404 -18.65 -17.91 14.37
C HIS A 404 -18.76 -16.38 14.27
N CYS A 405 -18.79 -15.85 13.05
CA CYS A 405 -18.91 -14.42 12.79
C CYS A 405 -20.19 -13.83 13.41
N LEU A 406 -21.35 -14.42 13.14
CA LEU A 406 -22.63 -13.91 13.63
C LEU A 406 -22.77 -14.05 15.15
N SER A 407 -22.26 -15.15 15.75
CA SER A 407 -22.25 -15.30 17.20
C SER A 407 -21.36 -14.26 17.90
N GLN A 408 -20.25 -13.85 17.29
CA GLN A 408 -19.38 -12.79 17.83
C GLN A 408 -20.05 -11.42 17.71
N LEU A 409 -20.71 -11.13 16.58
CA LEU A 409 -21.47 -9.90 16.40
C LEU A 409 -22.64 -9.79 17.38
N ASP A 410 -23.34 -10.90 17.64
CA ASP A 410 -24.43 -10.97 18.62
C ASP A 410 -23.93 -10.75 20.05
N LYS A 411 -22.89 -11.50 20.46
CA LYS A 411 -22.25 -11.32 21.78
C LYS A 411 -21.69 -9.92 21.98
N GLY A 412 -21.17 -9.31 20.91
CA GLY A 412 -20.68 -7.93 20.91
C GLY A 412 -21.79 -6.89 20.89
N GLY A 413 -23.06 -7.27 20.70
CA GLY A 413 -24.20 -6.35 20.65
C GLY A 413 -24.33 -5.55 19.35
N PHE A 414 -23.69 -5.98 18.26
CA PHE A 414 -23.63 -5.23 16.99
C PHE A 414 -24.83 -5.47 16.06
N LEU A 415 -25.54 -6.60 16.19
CA LEU A 415 -26.60 -6.98 15.24
C LEU A 415 -27.73 -5.95 15.14
N GLU A 416 -28.20 -5.47 16.29
CA GLU A 416 -29.31 -4.51 16.35
C GLU A 416 -28.91 -3.10 15.86
N PRO A 417 -27.76 -2.52 16.28
CA PRO A 417 -27.26 -1.28 15.69
C PRO A 417 -27.06 -1.34 14.17
N ILE A 418 -26.57 -2.47 13.63
CA ILE A 418 -26.41 -2.66 12.18
C ILE A 418 -27.79 -2.63 11.49
N ARG A 419 -28.79 -3.31 12.08
CA ARG A 419 -30.17 -3.29 11.56
C ARG A 419 -30.72 -1.86 11.53
N GLN A 420 -30.56 -1.11 12.62
CA GLN A 420 -31.00 0.28 12.72
C GLN A 420 -30.30 1.20 11.71
N HIS A 421 -28.99 1.00 11.46
CA HIS A 421 -28.25 1.74 10.42
C HIS A 421 -28.84 1.51 9.03
N ILE A 422 -29.17 0.24 8.71
CA ILE A 422 -29.79 -0.13 7.44
C ILE A 422 -31.20 0.47 7.32
N GLU A 423 -32.03 0.36 8.36
CA GLU A 423 -33.40 0.90 8.41
C GLU A 423 -33.45 2.43 8.34
N ALA A 424 -32.42 3.12 8.85
CA ALA A 424 -32.25 4.56 8.72
C ALA A 424 -31.90 5.03 7.30
N GLY A 425 -31.72 4.11 6.34
CA GLY A 425 -31.40 4.43 4.95
C GLY A 425 -29.94 4.84 4.73
N LYS A 426 -29.05 4.62 5.70
CA LYS A 426 -27.63 4.96 5.59
C LYS A 426 -26.85 3.90 4.79
N PRO A 427 -25.90 4.28 3.92
CA PRO A 427 -25.12 3.34 3.12
C PRO A 427 -24.50 2.20 3.93
N PHE A 428 -24.76 0.96 3.49
CA PHE A 428 -24.24 -0.27 4.09
C PHE A 428 -23.64 -1.16 3.01
N MET A 429 -22.41 -1.64 3.24
CA MET A 429 -21.77 -2.63 2.38
C MET A 429 -21.43 -3.90 3.17
N GLY A 430 -21.96 -5.04 2.72
CA GLY A 430 -21.59 -6.36 3.23
C GLY A 430 -20.62 -7.09 2.30
N ILE A 431 -19.48 -7.56 2.82
CA ILE A 431 -18.48 -8.31 2.03
C ILE A 431 -18.39 -9.75 2.53
N CYS A 432 -18.52 -10.72 1.62
CA CYS A 432 -18.47 -12.15 1.87
C CYS A 432 -19.42 -12.59 3.00
N VAL A 433 -18.95 -12.87 4.22
CA VAL A 433 -19.85 -13.18 5.35
C VAL A 433 -20.72 -11.98 5.71
N GLY A 434 -20.27 -10.75 5.45
CA GLY A 434 -21.09 -9.54 5.59
C GLY A 434 -22.28 -9.48 4.64
N LEU A 435 -22.15 -10.00 3.41
CA LEU A 435 -23.30 -10.22 2.52
C LEU A 435 -24.20 -11.33 3.10
N GLN A 436 -23.61 -12.45 3.50
CA GLN A 436 -24.36 -13.60 4.03
C GLN A 436 -25.14 -13.25 5.30
N ALA A 437 -24.63 -12.33 6.12
CA ALA A 437 -25.31 -11.82 7.30
C ALA A 437 -26.66 -11.15 6.98
N LEU A 438 -26.88 -10.64 5.76
CA LEU A 438 -28.18 -10.09 5.35
C LEU A 438 -29.28 -11.15 5.19
N PHE A 439 -28.90 -12.41 5.01
CA PHE A 439 -29.82 -13.53 4.81
C PHE A 439 -30.39 -14.02 6.14
N GLN A 440 -31.39 -14.91 6.07
CA GLN A 440 -32.03 -15.49 7.26
C GLN A 440 -31.08 -16.40 8.04
N GLY A 441 -30.13 -17.04 7.37
CA GLY A 441 -29.15 -17.94 7.97
C GLY A 441 -28.37 -18.71 6.92
N SER A 442 -27.48 -19.61 7.37
CA SER A 442 -26.64 -20.45 6.51
C SER A 442 -26.82 -21.93 6.82
N GLU A 443 -26.58 -22.81 5.84
CA GLU A 443 -26.41 -24.26 6.07
C GLU A 443 -25.05 -24.60 6.70
N GLU A 444 -24.12 -23.64 6.75
CA GLU A 444 -22.85 -23.79 7.46
C GLU A 444 -23.06 -23.92 8.97
N ASP A 445 -24.03 -23.18 9.52
CA ASP A 445 -24.48 -23.29 10.90
C ASP A 445 -25.99 -23.04 10.98
N ASN A 446 -26.75 -24.12 11.16
CA ASN A 446 -28.22 -24.05 11.10
C ASN A 446 -28.84 -23.33 12.30
N ASP A 447 -28.14 -23.30 13.43
CA ASP A 447 -28.64 -22.81 14.71
C ASP A 447 -28.46 -21.29 14.87
N VAL A 448 -27.57 -20.69 14.08
CA VAL A 448 -27.26 -19.25 14.14
C VAL A 448 -28.07 -18.48 13.08
N PRO A 449 -28.94 -17.52 13.49
CA PRO A 449 -29.66 -16.67 12.54
C PRO A 449 -28.77 -15.56 11.97
N GLY A 450 -29.10 -15.12 10.75
CA GLY A 450 -28.59 -13.85 10.22
C GLY A 450 -29.49 -12.67 10.58
N LEU A 451 -29.26 -11.50 9.97
CA LEU A 451 -30.06 -10.28 10.20
C LEU A 451 -31.51 -10.42 9.70
N GLY A 452 -31.74 -11.31 8.73
CA GLY A 452 -33.08 -11.62 8.22
C GLY A 452 -33.65 -10.59 7.24
N VAL A 453 -32.80 -9.74 6.64
CA VAL A 453 -33.21 -8.73 5.64
C VAL A 453 -33.69 -9.41 4.34
N ILE A 454 -33.11 -10.57 4.02
CA ILE A 454 -33.47 -11.40 2.87
C ILE A 454 -33.99 -12.75 3.41
N PRO A 455 -35.26 -13.12 3.15
CA PRO A 455 -35.89 -14.35 3.66
C PRO A 455 -35.45 -15.60 2.86
N MET A 456 -34.15 -15.73 2.63
CA MET A 456 -33.51 -16.88 1.99
C MET A 456 -32.36 -17.38 2.87
N ARG A 457 -31.92 -18.62 2.66
CA ARG A 457 -30.76 -19.19 3.35
C ARG A 457 -29.60 -19.42 2.38
N ILE A 458 -28.38 -19.25 2.89
CA ILE A 458 -27.14 -19.62 2.19
C ILE A 458 -27.02 -21.14 2.18
N LYS A 459 -26.65 -21.72 1.03
CA LYS A 459 -26.51 -23.17 0.86
C LYS A 459 -25.08 -23.58 0.55
N LYS A 460 -24.71 -24.81 0.89
CA LYS A 460 -23.42 -25.38 0.48
C LYS A 460 -23.45 -25.72 -1.01
N PHE A 461 -22.36 -25.44 -1.73
CA PHE A 461 -22.22 -25.92 -3.11
C PHE A 461 -22.19 -27.45 -3.18
N ASP A 462 -22.73 -28.00 -4.27
CA ASP A 462 -22.63 -29.42 -4.59
C ASP A 462 -21.20 -29.77 -5.04
N ASP A 463 -20.56 -30.73 -4.36
CA ASP A 463 -19.19 -31.16 -4.59
C ASP A 463 -19.07 -32.41 -5.48
N THR A 464 -20.18 -32.85 -6.11
CA THR A 464 -20.17 -34.05 -6.97
C THR A 464 -19.46 -33.82 -8.31
N SER A 465 -19.58 -32.63 -8.89
CA SER A 465 -19.13 -32.29 -10.24
C SER A 465 -17.98 -31.28 -10.29
N LYS A 466 -17.63 -30.70 -9.15
CA LYS A 466 -16.64 -29.62 -9.02
C LYS A 466 -16.02 -29.61 -7.64
N SER A 467 -14.89 -28.92 -7.53
CA SER A 467 -14.20 -28.76 -6.26
C SER A 467 -15.00 -27.86 -5.30
N VAL A 468 -14.94 -28.08 -3.99
CA VAL A 468 -15.52 -27.15 -2.99
C VAL A 468 -14.53 -27.04 -1.83
N PRO A 469 -14.10 -25.82 -1.42
CA PRO A 469 -14.63 -24.49 -1.73
C PRO A 469 -14.42 -24.00 -3.18
N HIS A 470 -15.29 -23.06 -3.59
CA HIS A 470 -15.09 -22.23 -4.78
C HIS A 470 -13.95 -21.24 -4.51
N ILE A 471 -12.77 -21.47 -5.08
CA ILE A 471 -11.58 -20.61 -4.95
C ILE A 471 -11.11 -20.15 -6.33
N GLY A 472 -11.36 -18.89 -6.65
CA GLY A 472 -10.80 -18.26 -7.84
C GLY A 472 -11.65 -17.10 -8.36
N TRP A 473 -11.49 -16.81 -9.64
CA TRP A 473 -12.01 -15.60 -10.24
C TRP A 473 -13.23 -15.89 -11.12
N ASN A 474 -14.37 -15.30 -10.79
CA ASN A 474 -15.63 -15.52 -11.50
C ASN A 474 -16.29 -14.17 -11.86
N SER A 475 -17.34 -14.20 -12.67
CA SER A 475 -18.06 -12.99 -13.08
C SER A 475 -18.99 -12.46 -11.98
N ALA A 476 -19.54 -11.26 -12.19
CA ALA A 476 -20.72 -10.75 -11.49
C ALA A 476 -21.59 -10.05 -12.55
N ILE A 477 -22.49 -10.80 -13.18
CA ILE A 477 -23.26 -10.39 -14.36
C ILE A 477 -24.67 -9.97 -13.93
N ASN A 478 -25.08 -8.76 -14.28
CA ASN A 478 -26.41 -8.27 -13.91
C ASN A 478 -27.54 -9.06 -14.58
N THR A 479 -28.60 -9.32 -13.82
CA THR A 479 -29.79 -10.08 -14.24
C THR A 479 -30.93 -9.19 -14.74
N GLY A 480 -30.85 -7.88 -14.46
CA GLY A 480 -31.88 -6.88 -14.76
C GLY A 480 -32.32 -6.85 -16.23
N SER A 481 -33.63 -7.03 -16.43
CA SER A 481 -34.35 -7.31 -17.68
C SER A 481 -34.57 -6.12 -18.61
N ASP A 482 -33.69 -5.12 -18.62
CA ASP A 482 -33.72 -4.05 -19.63
C ASP A 482 -32.39 -4.00 -20.37
N VAL A 483 -32.21 -4.97 -21.28
CA VAL A 483 -31.07 -5.07 -22.22
C VAL A 483 -30.88 -3.76 -23.01
N THR A 484 -31.88 -2.89 -23.02
CA THR A 484 -31.87 -1.58 -23.68
C THR A 484 -31.15 -0.46 -22.90
N LYS A 485 -30.95 -0.59 -21.58
CA LYS A 485 -30.35 0.48 -20.74
C LYS A 485 -28.86 0.31 -20.46
N HIS A 486 -28.29 -0.88 -20.66
CA HIS A 486 -26.87 -1.17 -20.40
C HIS A 486 -26.39 -0.70 -19.01
N GLU A 487 -27.25 -0.75 -17.99
CA GLU A 487 -26.92 -0.26 -16.64
C GLU A 487 -26.25 -1.35 -15.78
N SER A 488 -25.30 -0.93 -14.96
CA SER A 488 -24.68 -1.75 -13.92
C SER A 488 -24.63 -1.04 -12.60
N PHE A 489 -24.64 -1.78 -11.51
CA PHE A 489 -24.59 -1.19 -10.18
C PHE A 489 -23.21 -1.29 -9.56
N TYR A 490 -22.83 -0.25 -8.80
CA TYR A 490 -21.58 -0.14 -8.05
C TYR A 490 -20.32 -0.58 -8.83
N GLY A 491 -20.17 -0.12 -10.07
CA GLY A 491 -18.94 -0.34 -10.86
C GLY A 491 -18.73 -1.75 -11.41
N LEU A 492 -19.73 -2.64 -11.28
CA LEU A 492 -19.63 -4.02 -11.76
C LEU A 492 -19.68 -4.09 -13.29
N ARG A 493 -18.67 -4.72 -13.89
CA ARG A 493 -18.63 -4.97 -15.34
C ARG A 493 -18.80 -6.45 -15.66
N PRO A 494 -19.58 -6.82 -16.70
CA PRO A 494 -19.74 -8.22 -17.14
C PRO A 494 -18.43 -8.88 -17.59
N THR A 495 -17.51 -8.10 -18.15
CA THR A 495 -16.20 -8.53 -18.64
C THR A 495 -15.16 -8.69 -17.54
N SER A 496 -15.36 -8.04 -16.38
CA SER A 496 -14.46 -8.11 -15.24
C SER A 496 -14.62 -9.43 -14.48
N LYS A 497 -13.57 -9.79 -13.76
CA LYS A 497 -13.55 -10.97 -12.89
C LYS A 497 -13.27 -10.54 -11.45
N TYR A 498 -13.96 -11.17 -10.51
CA TYR A 498 -13.87 -10.90 -9.09
C TYR A 498 -13.47 -12.17 -8.34
N TYR A 499 -12.76 -12.02 -7.23
CA TYR A 499 -12.22 -13.13 -6.46
C TYR A 499 -13.22 -13.66 -5.43
N TYR A 500 -13.62 -14.91 -5.62
CA TYR A 500 -14.51 -15.68 -4.76
C TYR A 500 -13.72 -16.75 -4.00
N VAL A 501 -14.02 -16.90 -2.72
CA VAL A 501 -13.33 -17.85 -1.82
C VAL A 501 -14.28 -18.36 -0.72
N HIS A 502 -15.19 -19.27 -1.10
CA HIS A 502 -16.30 -19.71 -0.24
C HIS A 502 -16.81 -21.12 -0.54
N SER A 503 -17.32 -21.83 0.47
CA SER A 503 -18.03 -23.12 0.29
C SER A 503 -19.54 -22.98 0.19
N TYR A 504 -20.06 -21.85 0.66
CA TYR A 504 -21.49 -21.59 0.85
C TYR A 504 -21.89 -20.33 0.06
N ALA A 505 -23.01 -20.36 -0.63
CA ALA A 505 -23.50 -19.27 -1.46
C ALA A 505 -25.03 -19.18 -1.44
N ALA A 506 -25.57 -17.99 -1.70
CA ALA A 506 -27.01 -17.85 -1.90
C ALA A 506 -27.36 -18.31 -3.33
N PRO A 507 -28.22 -19.34 -3.50
CA PRO A 507 -28.65 -19.77 -4.82
C PRO A 507 -29.46 -18.66 -5.50
N TYR A 508 -29.29 -18.50 -6.80
CA TYR A 508 -30.04 -17.52 -7.56
C TYR A 508 -31.30 -18.15 -8.18
N ASN A 509 -32.47 -17.55 -7.89
CA ASN A 509 -33.75 -17.91 -8.48
C ASN A 509 -34.27 -16.69 -9.27
N PRO A 510 -34.33 -16.77 -10.61
CA PRO A 510 -34.74 -15.63 -11.44
C PRO A 510 -36.09 -15.05 -11.05
N GLY A 511 -36.15 -13.73 -10.86
CA GLY A 511 -37.38 -12.98 -10.61
C GLY A 511 -37.84 -12.95 -9.15
N VAL A 512 -37.23 -13.75 -8.26
CA VAL A 512 -37.61 -13.78 -6.84
C VAL A 512 -37.14 -12.49 -6.15
N LEU A 513 -35.82 -12.24 -6.16
CA LEU A 513 -35.26 -11.04 -5.52
C LEU A 513 -35.60 -9.76 -6.28
N GLU A 514 -35.65 -9.83 -7.60
CA GLU A 514 -36.04 -8.69 -8.44
C GLU A 514 -37.47 -8.23 -8.16
N SER A 515 -38.39 -9.16 -7.86
CA SER A 515 -39.78 -8.80 -7.48
C SER A 515 -39.86 -8.04 -6.15
N ASP A 516 -38.87 -8.23 -5.27
CA ASP A 516 -38.70 -7.52 -3.99
C ASP A 516 -37.83 -6.24 -4.12
N GLY A 517 -37.56 -5.80 -5.36
CA GLY A 517 -36.84 -4.58 -5.68
C GLY A 517 -35.31 -4.68 -5.60
N TRP A 518 -34.74 -5.89 -5.56
CA TRP A 518 -33.30 -6.07 -5.58
C TRP A 518 -32.74 -6.03 -7.01
N SER A 519 -31.63 -5.34 -7.19
CA SER A 519 -30.73 -5.55 -8.32
C SER A 519 -29.78 -6.69 -7.98
N VAL A 520 -29.64 -7.67 -8.88
CA VAL A 520 -28.81 -8.87 -8.65
C VAL A 520 -27.75 -8.98 -9.75
N ALA A 521 -26.54 -9.35 -9.34
CA ALA A 521 -25.45 -9.75 -10.21
C ALA A 521 -25.05 -11.19 -9.88
N THR A 522 -25.05 -12.07 -10.87
CA THR A 522 -24.86 -13.51 -10.69
C THR A 522 -23.52 -14.00 -11.22
N ALA A 523 -23.15 -15.18 -10.73
CA ALA A 523 -22.01 -15.95 -11.19
C ALA A 523 -22.43 -17.41 -11.32
N LYS A 524 -21.75 -18.15 -12.21
CA LYS A 524 -21.99 -19.59 -12.39
C LYS A 524 -20.77 -20.39 -11.93
N TYR A 525 -20.98 -21.41 -11.08
CA TYR A 525 -19.94 -22.34 -10.64
C TYR A 525 -20.36 -23.79 -10.87
N GLY A 526 -19.72 -24.47 -11.81
CA GLY A 526 -20.26 -25.70 -12.40
C GLY A 526 -21.63 -25.41 -13.01
N GLU A 527 -22.64 -26.19 -12.65
CA GLU A 527 -24.03 -25.95 -13.10
C GLU A 527 -24.85 -25.05 -12.17
N GLU A 528 -24.30 -24.65 -11.00
CA GLU A 528 -25.02 -23.84 -10.03
C GLU A 528 -24.82 -22.34 -10.32
N GLU A 529 -25.93 -21.62 -10.46
CA GLU A 529 -25.94 -20.16 -10.52
C GLU A 529 -26.24 -19.59 -9.14
N PHE A 530 -25.45 -18.60 -8.73
CA PHE A 530 -25.52 -18.04 -7.39
C PHE A 530 -25.36 -16.51 -7.43
N ILE A 531 -25.73 -15.90 -6.32
CA ILE A 531 -25.66 -14.46 -6.13
C ILE A 531 -24.21 -14.03 -5.90
N GLY A 532 -23.66 -13.28 -6.85
CA GLY A 532 -22.33 -12.68 -6.76
C GLY A 532 -22.34 -11.32 -6.06
N ALA A 533 -23.34 -10.49 -6.34
CA ALA A 533 -23.62 -9.25 -5.62
C ALA A 533 -25.11 -8.86 -5.70
N ILE A 534 -25.55 -8.03 -4.76
CA ILE A 534 -26.92 -7.50 -4.70
C ILE A 534 -26.93 -6.04 -4.27
N SER A 535 -27.98 -5.32 -4.67
CA SER A 535 -28.21 -3.94 -4.28
C SER A 535 -29.70 -3.65 -4.12
N ARG A 536 -30.10 -2.97 -3.03
CA ARG A 536 -31.46 -2.45 -2.81
C ARG A 536 -31.42 -1.25 -1.88
N GLY A 537 -31.92 -0.10 -2.35
CA GLY A 537 -31.88 1.13 -1.58
C GLY A 537 -30.43 1.52 -1.22
N ASN A 538 -30.14 1.56 0.07
CA ASN A 538 -28.84 1.87 0.68
C ASN A 538 -27.92 0.65 0.89
N ILE A 539 -28.37 -0.56 0.56
CA ILE A 539 -27.64 -1.81 0.79
C ILE A 539 -26.88 -2.20 -0.47
N PHE A 540 -25.59 -2.45 -0.32
CA PHE A 540 -24.76 -3.19 -1.28
C PHE A 540 -24.20 -4.44 -0.60
N GLY A 541 -24.21 -5.57 -1.30
CA GLY A 541 -23.58 -6.78 -0.79
C GLY A 541 -22.82 -7.51 -1.89
N ALA A 542 -21.62 -7.97 -1.60
CA ALA A 542 -20.77 -8.71 -2.52
C ALA A 542 -20.32 -10.04 -1.89
N GLN A 543 -20.51 -11.15 -2.59
CA GLN A 543 -20.04 -12.47 -2.15
C GLN A 543 -18.53 -12.61 -2.40
N PHE A 544 -18.03 -11.95 -3.45
CA PHE A 544 -16.60 -11.84 -3.72
C PHE A 544 -15.93 -10.82 -2.78
N HIS A 545 -14.60 -10.88 -2.71
CA HIS A 545 -13.77 -9.93 -1.97
C HIS A 545 -13.29 -8.81 -2.91
N PRO A 546 -13.90 -7.61 -2.92
CA PRO A 546 -13.47 -6.54 -3.80
C PRO A 546 -12.02 -6.09 -3.52
N GLU A 547 -11.59 -6.07 -2.26
CA GLU A 547 -10.21 -5.78 -1.85
C GLU A 547 -9.18 -6.82 -2.35
N LYS A 548 -9.65 -7.98 -2.84
CA LYS A 548 -8.85 -9.04 -3.47
C LYS A 548 -9.13 -9.24 -4.95
N SER A 549 -9.94 -8.37 -5.53
CA SER A 549 -10.36 -8.47 -6.94
C SER A 549 -9.55 -7.53 -7.86
N GLY A 550 -8.38 -7.07 -7.41
CA GLY A 550 -7.56 -6.09 -8.12
C GLY A 550 -8.32 -4.81 -8.41
N VAL A 551 -8.00 -4.18 -9.54
CA VAL A 551 -8.63 -2.93 -9.99
C VAL A 551 -10.15 -3.03 -10.15
N ALA A 552 -10.68 -4.18 -10.56
CA ALA A 552 -12.12 -4.39 -10.69
C ALA A 552 -12.86 -4.27 -9.34
N GLY A 553 -12.25 -4.77 -8.27
CA GLY A 553 -12.82 -4.64 -6.93
C GLY A 553 -12.59 -3.27 -6.29
N LEU A 554 -11.44 -2.64 -6.54
CA LEU A 554 -11.21 -1.24 -6.14
C LEU A 554 -12.28 -0.31 -6.73
N ARG A 555 -12.65 -0.52 -7.99
CA ARG A 555 -13.75 0.20 -8.64
C ARG A 555 -15.09 0.00 -7.92
N ALA A 556 -15.40 -1.22 -7.48
CA ALA A 556 -16.63 -1.51 -6.74
C ALA A 556 -16.65 -0.81 -5.36
N ILE A 557 -15.53 -0.82 -4.64
CA ILE A 557 -15.38 -0.09 -3.37
C ILE A 557 -15.55 1.41 -3.60
N ARG A 558 -14.86 1.97 -4.60
CA ARG A 558 -14.94 3.39 -4.96
C ARG A 558 -16.38 3.81 -5.29
N ALA A 559 -17.07 3.02 -6.11
CA ALA A 559 -18.44 3.30 -6.49
C ALA A 559 -19.39 3.30 -5.28
N PHE A 560 -19.23 2.35 -4.35
CA PHE A 560 -19.99 2.35 -3.09
C PHE A 560 -19.69 3.61 -2.25
N LEU A 561 -18.41 3.92 -2.04
CA LEU A 561 -17.98 5.03 -1.20
C LEU A 561 -18.37 6.41 -1.77
N ASN A 562 -18.41 6.55 -3.09
CA ASN A 562 -18.91 7.76 -3.77
C ASN A 562 -20.44 7.86 -3.81
N GLY A 563 -21.16 6.76 -3.61
CA GLY A 563 -22.61 6.69 -3.82
C GLY A 563 -23.02 6.52 -5.28
N ASP A 564 -22.12 6.06 -6.15
CA ASP A 564 -22.35 5.82 -7.58
C ASP A 564 -23.11 4.50 -7.78
N GLN A 565 -24.40 4.48 -7.41
CA GLN A 565 -25.20 3.25 -7.36
C GLN A 565 -25.43 2.63 -8.74
N PHE A 566 -25.73 3.41 -9.77
CA PHE A 566 -25.99 2.92 -11.13
C PHE A 566 -25.14 3.66 -12.16
N GLN A 567 -24.61 2.93 -13.13
CA GLN A 567 -23.70 3.41 -14.16
C GLN A 567 -24.05 2.80 -15.51
N SER A 568 -24.15 3.62 -16.56
CA SER A 568 -24.33 3.14 -17.93
C SER A 568 -23.00 2.63 -18.50
N LEU A 569 -23.02 1.42 -19.08
CA LEU A 569 -21.86 0.79 -19.73
C LEU A 569 -21.82 1.13 -21.22
N SER A 570 -20.61 1.26 -21.78
CA SER A 570 -20.42 1.32 -23.23
C SER A 570 -20.79 -0.02 -23.89
N GLN A 571 -21.16 0.03 -25.17
CA GLN A 571 -21.67 -1.12 -25.92
C GLN A 571 -20.64 -2.29 -25.99
N ASP A 572 -19.34 -1.98 -26.00
CA ASP A 572 -18.25 -2.98 -25.98
C ASP A 572 -18.12 -3.71 -24.63
N LEU A 573 -18.41 -3.02 -23.51
CA LEU A 573 -18.37 -3.61 -22.17
C LEU A 573 -19.63 -4.44 -21.85
N ALA A 574 -20.73 -4.16 -22.54
CA ALA A 574 -22.01 -4.86 -22.35
C ALA A 574 -22.10 -6.22 -23.08
N THR A 575 -21.24 -6.46 -24.08
CA THR A 575 -21.36 -7.62 -25.01
C THR A 575 -20.44 -8.80 -24.67
N GLY A 576 -19.40 -8.61 -23.86
CA GLY A 576 -18.51 -9.70 -23.42
C GLY A 576 -19.10 -10.52 -22.25
N LYS A 577 -19.81 -11.62 -22.56
CA LYS A 577 -20.49 -12.50 -21.58
C LYS A 577 -19.79 -13.86 -21.37
N GLU A 578 -18.47 -13.89 -21.25
CA GLU A 578 -17.79 -15.13 -20.86
C GLU A 578 -17.94 -15.37 -19.35
N ASN A 579 -19.07 -15.95 -18.94
CA ASN A 579 -19.35 -16.35 -17.56
C ASN A 579 -18.51 -17.58 -17.17
N GLY A 580 -18.15 -17.68 -15.89
CA GLY A 580 -17.47 -18.84 -15.32
C GLY A 580 -16.11 -18.54 -14.69
N LEU A 581 -15.61 -19.57 -14.00
CA LEU A 581 -14.35 -19.58 -13.27
C LEU A 581 -13.16 -19.56 -14.23
N THR A 582 -12.23 -18.62 -14.02
CA THR A 582 -11.02 -18.52 -14.84
C THR A 582 -9.98 -19.57 -14.45
N ARG A 583 -9.07 -19.91 -15.36
CA ARG A 583 -7.86 -20.67 -15.05
C ARG A 583 -6.91 -19.80 -14.22
N ARG A 584 -6.77 -20.14 -12.93
CA ARG A 584 -5.98 -19.36 -11.97
C ARG A 584 -4.48 -19.63 -12.15
N VAL A 585 -3.71 -18.55 -12.37
CA VAL A 585 -2.25 -18.57 -12.49
C VAL A 585 -1.63 -17.94 -11.25
N ILE A 586 -0.91 -18.77 -10.48
CA ILE A 586 -0.31 -18.38 -9.20
C ILE A 586 1.18 -18.10 -9.42
N ALA A 587 1.66 -16.97 -8.90
CA ALA A 587 3.08 -16.66 -8.84
C ALA A 587 3.60 -16.96 -7.43
N CYS A 588 4.67 -17.73 -7.32
CA CYS A 588 5.25 -18.12 -6.03
C CYS A 588 6.65 -17.56 -5.88
N LEU A 589 7.04 -17.13 -4.68
CA LEU A 589 8.40 -16.70 -4.35
C LEU A 589 8.93 -17.32 -3.05
N ASP A 590 10.19 -17.74 -3.09
CA ASP A 590 10.96 -18.18 -1.93
C ASP A 590 11.53 -16.97 -1.19
N VAL A 591 11.19 -16.81 0.09
CA VAL A 591 11.74 -15.78 0.97
C VAL A 591 12.77 -16.42 1.88
N ARG A 592 14.03 -15.93 1.81
CA ARG A 592 15.15 -16.40 2.63
C ARG A 592 15.92 -15.23 3.23
N THR A 593 16.70 -15.55 4.25
CA THR A 593 17.69 -14.65 4.82
C THR A 593 19.03 -14.86 4.10
N ASN A 594 19.66 -13.81 3.58
CA ASN A 594 21.02 -13.88 3.04
C ASN A 594 22.06 -13.87 4.18
N ASP A 595 23.35 -13.99 3.81
CA ASP A 595 24.47 -14.01 4.77
C ASP A 595 24.60 -12.70 5.58
N SER A 596 24.01 -11.60 5.11
CA SER A 596 23.96 -10.30 5.78
C SER A 596 22.74 -10.12 6.70
N GLY A 597 21.83 -11.10 6.76
CA GLY A 597 20.59 -10.99 7.54
C GLY A 597 19.41 -10.37 6.79
N ASP A 598 19.58 -9.94 5.54
CA ASP A 598 18.50 -9.34 4.74
C ASP A 598 17.57 -10.40 4.15
N LEU A 599 16.29 -10.06 4.01
CA LEU A 599 15.32 -10.88 3.31
C LEU A 599 15.43 -10.68 1.81
N VAL A 600 15.69 -11.78 1.12
CA VAL A 600 15.90 -11.81 -0.32
C VAL A 600 15.02 -12.88 -0.96
N VAL A 601 14.63 -12.63 -2.21
CA VAL A 601 14.06 -13.66 -3.07
C VAL A 601 15.20 -14.49 -3.63
N THR A 602 15.14 -15.80 -3.45
CA THR A 602 16.20 -16.72 -3.88
C THR A 602 15.67 -17.81 -4.80
N LYS A 603 16.57 -18.53 -5.46
CA LYS A 603 16.26 -19.76 -6.19
C LYS A 603 16.86 -20.95 -5.45
N GLY A 604 16.08 -22.00 -5.20
CA GLY A 604 16.59 -23.35 -5.03
C GLY A 604 16.45 -24.13 -6.34
N ASP A 605 17.53 -24.71 -6.87
CA ASP A 605 17.42 -25.85 -7.80
C ASP A 605 17.49 -27.12 -6.95
N GLN A 606 16.44 -27.94 -6.89
CA GLN A 606 16.37 -29.10 -5.99
C GLN A 606 16.73 -28.74 -4.54
N TYR A 607 16.21 -27.60 -4.05
CA TYR A 607 16.51 -27.07 -2.71
C TYR A 607 17.96 -26.60 -2.46
N ASP A 608 18.83 -26.55 -3.49
CA ASP A 608 20.20 -25.99 -3.43
C ASP A 608 20.23 -24.53 -3.94
N VAL A 609 20.69 -23.60 -3.09
CA VAL A 609 20.50 -22.14 -3.25
C VAL A 609 21.78 -21.33 -3.41
N ARG A 610 22.94 -21.99 -3.37
CA ARG A 610 24.25 -21.32 -3.43
C ARG A 610 24.79 -21.28 -4.84
N GLU A 611 25.52 -20.20 -5.19
CA GLU A 611 26.24 -20.15 -6.47
C GLU A 611 27.31 -21.26 -6.54
N LYS A 612 27.33 -22.02 -7.64
CA LYS A 612 28.42 -22.96 -7.95
C LYS A 612 29.36 -22.29 -8.95
N SER A 613 30.36 -21.58 -8.45
CA SER A 613 31.49 -21.07 -9.23
C SER A 613 32.78 -21.74 -8.74
N GLY A 614 33.30 -22.70 -9.51
CA GLY A 614 34.55 -23.41 -9.19
C GLY A 614 34.43 -24.45 -8.06
N THR A 615 35.55 -25.11 -7.75
CA THR A 615 35.69 -26.30 -6.90
C THR A 615 35.41 -26.13 -5.41
N ASP A 616 34.81 -25.02 -4.98
CA ASP A 616 34.49 -24.76 -3.57
C ASP A 616 32.98 -24.70 -3.34
N ALA A 617 32.47 -25.64 -2.53
CA ALA A 617 31.07 -25.79 -2.15
C ALA A 617 30.62 -24.74 -1.11
N GLY A 618 30.78 -23.45 -1.42
CA GLY A 618 30.62 -22.36 -0.47
C GLY A 618 30.14 -21.02 -1.02
N GLY A 619 29.49 -20.96 -2.20
CA GLY A 619 29.04 -19.70 -2.81
C GLY A 619 27.94 -18.96 -2.03
N SER A 620 27.81 -17.66 -2.33
CA SER A 620 26.79 -16.77 -1.75
C SER A 620 25.36 -17.14 -2.17
N VAL A 621 24.39 -16.76 -1.35
CA VAL A 621 22.96 -16.94 -1.65
C VAL A 621 22.55 -16.01 -2.81
N ARG A 622 21.97 -16.58 -3.88
CA ARG A 622 21.50 -15.82 -5.05
C ARG A 622 20.39 -14.84 -4.67
N ASN A 623 20.57 -13.54 -4.93
CA ASN A 623 19.59 -12.49 -4.64
C ASN A 623 18.89 -12.01 -5.94
N LEU A 624 17.58 -12.26 -6.05
CA LEU A 624 16.76 -11.90 -7.22
C LEU A 624 15.88 -10.65 -6.98
N GLY A 625 16.05 -9.97 -5.84
CA GLY A 625 15.31 -8.77 -5.47
C GLY A 625 14.64 -8.87 -4.10
N LYS A 626 13.97 -7.78 -3.71
CA LYS A 626 13.20 -7.71 -2.46
C LYS A 626 11.83 -8.39 -2.63
N PRO A 627 11.36 -9.16 -1.64
CA PRO A 627 10.07 -9.87 -1.72
C PRO A 627 8.87 -8.98 -2.04
N VAL A 628 8.81 -7.78 -1.47
CA VAL A 628 7.70 -6.83 -1.66
C VAL A 628 7.64 -6.33 -3.11
N ASP A 629 8.77 -5.89 -3.66
CA ASP A 629 8.86 -5.38 -5.03
C ASP A 629 8.53 -6.48 -6.06
N MET A 630 8.99 -7.71 -5.79
CA MET A 630 8.70 -8.86 -6.65
C MET A 630 7.21 -9.23 -6.63
N ALA A 631 6.57 -9.24 -5.45
CA ALA A 631 5.14 -9.49 -5.33
C ALA A 631 4.31 -8.43 -6.08
N LYS A 632 4.69 -7.16 -5.95
CA LYS A 632 4.08 -6.05 -6.70
C LYS A 632 4.22 -6.24 -8.21
N LYS A 633 5.43 -6.61 -8.67
CA LYS A 633 5.68 -6.92 -10.08
C LYS A 633 4.79 -8.07 -10.58
N TYR A 634 4.59 -9.13 -9.80
CA TYR A 634 3.69 -10.22 -10.19
C TYR A 634 2.24 -9.79 -10.28
N TYR A 635 1.78 -9.00 -9.31
CA TYR A 635 0.45 -8.42 -9.36
C TYR A 635 0.21 -7.58 -10.62
N GLU A 636 1.13 -6.67 -10.94
CA GLU A 636 1.06 -5.80 -12.13
C GLU A 636 1.18 -6.59 -13.44
N GLN A 637 1.87 -7.73 -13.43
CA GLN A 637 1.91 -8.69 -14.55
C GLN A 637 0.64 -9.55 -14.64
N GLY A 638 -0.33 -9.37 -13.75
CA GLY A 638 -1.60 -10.07 -13.78
C GLY A 638 -1.63 -11.39 -13.03
N ALA A 639 -0.74 -11.63 -12.05
CA ALA A 639 -0.90 -12.77 -11.12
C ALA A 639 -2.30 -12.78 -10.50
N ASP A 640 -2.89 -13.97 -10.41
CA ASP A 640 -4.20 -14.16 -9.77
C ASP A 640 -4.10 -14.36 -8.27
N GLU A 641 -2.90 -14.72 -7.80
CA GLU A 641 -2.55 -14.98 -6.42
C GLU A 641 -1.01 -14.94 -6.30
N VAL A 642 -0.51 -14.47 -5.16
CA VAL A 642 0.93 -14.48 -4.84
C VAL A 642 1.19 -15.36 -3.63
N THR A 643 2.02 -16.38 -3.78
CA THR A 643 2.43 -17.29 -2.71
C THR A 643 3.84 -16.96 -2.22
N PHE A 644 4.01 -16.82 -0.91
CA PHE A 644 5.28 -16.67 -0.24
C PHE A 644 5.64 -17.97 0.45
N LEU A 645 6.81 -18.54 0.12
CA LEU A 645 7.38 -19.67 0.84
C LEU A 645 8.44 -19.14 1.80
N ASN A 646 8.08 -19.09 3.09
CA ASN A 646 8.94 -18.67 4.16
C ASN A 646 9.91 -19.79 4.55
N ILE A 647 11.16 -19.68 4.07
CA ILE A 647 12.23 -20.65 4.33
C ILE A 647 13.32 -19.99 5.20
N THR A 648 12.95 -18.93 5.91
CA THR A 648 13.84 -18.23 6.83
C THR A 648 14.05 -19.03 8.11
N SER A 649 15.24 -18.94 8.69
CA SER A 649 15.57 -19.57 9.97
C SER A 649 15.61 -18.53 11.08
N PHE A 650 14.46 -18.01 11.49
CA PHE A 650 14.36 -17.05 12.60
C PHE A 650 14.27 -17.74 13.97
N ARG A 651 15.17 -18.69 14.27
CA ARG A 651 15.09 -19.50 15.51
C ARG A 651 15.20 -18.67 16.81
N ASN A 652 15.71 -17.44 16.73
CA ASN A 652 15.94 -16.57 17.88
C ASN A 652 15.24 -15.20 17.74
N CYS A 653 14.17 -15.10 16.93
CA CYS A 653 13.39 -13.87 16.78
C CYS A 653 12.02 -14.07 17.45
N PRO A 654 11.51 -13.08 18.22
CA PRO A 654 10.14 -13.13 18.70
C PRO A 654 9.17 -13.31 17.54
N ILE A 655 8.12 -14.12 17.72
CA ILE A 655 7.18 -14.44 16.64
C ILE A 655 6.48 -13.17 16.14
N ALA A 656 6.10 -12.28 17.06
CA ALA A 656 5.49 -10.99 16.76
C ALA A 656 6.38 -10.09 15.88
N ASP A 657 7.69 -10.27 15.95
CA ASP A 657 8.71 -9.51 15.22
C ASP A 657 9.23 -10.25 13.99
N THR A 658 8.60 -11.37 13.62
CA THR A 658 9.03 -12.14 12.45
C THR A 658 8.98 -11.23 11.22
N PRO A 659 10.10 -11.01 10.50
CA PRO A 659 10.15 -10.07 9.38
C PRO A 659 9.18 -10.40 8.23
N MET A 660 8.76 -11.65 8.13
CA MET A 660 7.74 -12.09 7.17
C MET A 660 6.38 -11.41 7.40
N LEU A 661 6.03 -11.09 8.65
CA LEU A 661 4.81 -10.32 8.95
C LEU A 661 4.89 -8.92 8.34
N GLU A 662 6.03 -8.26 8.46
CA GLU A 662 6.26 -6.94 7.86
C GLU A 662 6.29 -6.98 6.32
N ILE A 663 6.82 -8.05 5.72
CA ILE A 663 6.75 -8.25 4.27
C ILE A 663 5.28 -8.31 3.81
N LEU A 664 4.44 -9.12 4.48
CA LEU A 664 3.03 -9.21 4.13
C LEU A 664 2.31 -7.87 4.32
N ARG A 665 2.64 -7.14 5.39
CA ARG A 665 2.09 -5.81 5.67
C ARG A 665 2.37 -4.88 4.49
N ARG A 666 3.63 -4.73 4.10
CA ARG A 666 4.03 -3.88 2.97
C ARG A 666 3.50 -4.35 1.62
N THR A 667 3.47 -5.67 1.38
CA THR A 667 2.89 -6.21 0.14
C THR A 667 1.41 -5.87 0.04
N SER A 668 0.65 -6.02 1.13
CA SER A 668 -0.79 -5.78 1.15
C SER A 668 -1.19 -4.31 0.88
N GLU A 669 -0.24 -3.36 0.94
CA GLU A 669 -0.48 -1.94 0.65
C GLU A 669 -0.64 -1.66 -0.85
N THR A 670 -0.12 -2.54 -1.71
CA THR A 670 -0.15 -2.33 -3.17
C THR A 670 -0.65 -3.54 -3.96
N VAL A 671 -0.70 -4.73 -3.35
CA VAL A 671 -1.10 -5.97 -4.00
C VAL A 671 -2.51 -6.36 -3.57
N PHE A 672 -3.48 -6.10 -4.44
CA PHE A 672 -4.91 -6.34 -4.22
C PHE A 672 -5.39 -7.67 -4.82
N VAL A 673 -4.58 -8.72 -4.66
CA VAL A 673 -4.92 -10.11 -4.98
C VAL A 673 -4.64 -11.00 -3.76
N PRO A 674 -5.12 -12.25 -3.71
CA PRO A 674 -4.88 -13.15 -2.60
C PRO A 674 -3.39 -13.39 -2.34
N LEU A 675 -3.01 -13.35 -1.07
CA LEU A 675 -1.68 -13.63 -0.57
C LEU A 675 -1.69 -14.94 0.24
N THR A 676 -0.90 -15.91 -0.19
CA THR A 676 -0.73 -17.19 0.52
C THR A 676 0.64 -17.22 1.18
N ILE A 677 0.71 -17.60 2.46
CA ILE A 677 1.98 -17.75 3.19
C ILE A 677 2.19 -19.20 3.63
N GLY A 678 3.29 -19.81 3.20
CA GLY A 678 3.71 -21.15 3.64
C GLY A 678 5.00 -21.10 4.44
N GLY A 679 5.14 -21.99 5.42
CA GLY A 679 6.34 -22.11 6.25
C GLY A 679 6.22 -21.41 7.61
N GLY A 680 6.40 -22.18 8.68
CA GLY A 680 6.32 -21.69 10.06
C GLY A 680 4.92 -21.71 10.69
N ILE A 681 3.90 -22.22 9.98
CA ILE A 681 2.52 -22.31 10.47
C ILE A 681 2.35 -23.60 11.28
N LYS A 682 2.65 -23.54 12.57
CA LYS A 682 2.61 -24.66 13.51
C LYS A 682 2.62 -24.20 14.95
N ASP A 683 2.33 -25.14 15.86
CA ASP A 683 2.58 -24.92 17.28
C ASP A 683 4.08 -24.66 17.51
N THR A 684 4.37 -23.60 18.23
CA THR A 684 5.75 -23.15 18.44
C THR A 684 5.92 -22.59 19.85
N VAL A 685 7.19 -22.43 20.24
CA VAL A 685 7.57 -21.79 21.50
C VAL A 685 8.31 -20.52 21.13
N ASP A 686 7.85 -19.39 21.64
CA ASP A 686 8.48 -18.09 21.44
C ASP A 686 9.79 -17.99 22.26
N THR A 687 10.59 -16.98 21.97
CA THR A 687 11.93 -16.76 22.57
C THR A 687 11.89 -16.56 24.10
N ASP A 688 10.76 -16.12 24.64
CA ASP A 688 10.50 -15.96 26.08
C ASP A 688 10.01 -17.26 26.76
N GLY A 689 9.82 -18.34 26.00
CA GLY A 689 9.29 -19.62 26.48
C GLY A 689 7.76 -19.76 26.38
N THR A 690 7.05 -18.72 25.91
CA THR A 690 5.60 -18.76 25.71
C THR A 690 5.22 -19.75 24.62
N ARG A 691 4.28 -20.66 24.92
CA ARG A 691 3.72 -21.56 23.90
C ARG A 691 2.70 -20.81 23.07
N VAL A 692 2.90 -20.78 21.76
CA VAL A 692 2.01 -20.13 20.80
C VAL A 692 1.40 -21.20 19.88
N PRO A 693 0.08 -21.43 19.96
CA PRO A 693 -0.63 -22.35 19.08
C PRO A 693 -0.55 -21.95 17.60
N ALA A 694 -0.67 -22.93 16.71
CA ALA A 694 -0.71 -22.72 15.26
C ALA A 694 -1.83 -21.76 14.83
N LEU A 695 -2.97 -21.78 15.54
CA LEU A 695 -4.07 -20.85 15.32
C LEU A 695 -3.62 -19.41 15.52
N ASP A 696 -2.94 -19.10 16.62
CA ASP A 696 -2.48 -17.74 16.93
C ASP A 696 -1.40 -17.27 15.96
N VAL A 697 -0.51 -18.18 15.55
CA VAL A 697 0.46 -17.93 14.47
C VAL A 697 -0.26 -17.57 13.17
N ALA A 698 -1.26 -18.35 12.76
CA ALA A 698 -2.06 -18.06 11.57
C ALA A 698 -2.81 -16.74 11.70
N THR A 699 -3.40 -16.44 12.87
CA THR A 699 -4.06 -15.15 13.16
C THR A 699 -3.11 -13.97 12.97
N MET A 700 -1.86 -14.07 13.44
CA MET A 700 -0.85 -13.02 13.23
C MET A 700 -0.53 -12.81 11.74
N TYR A 701 -0.42 -13.90 10.97
CA TYR A 701 -0.22 -13.82 9.52
C TYR A 701 -1.42 -13.21 8.79
N PHE A 702 -2.65 -13.60 9.15
CA PHE A 702 -3.87 -13.03 8.56
C PHE A 702 -4.00 -11.53 8.85
N LYS A 703 -3.78 -11.12 10.11
CA LYS A 703 -3.77 -9.70 10.49
C LYS A 703 -2.68 -8.89 9.79
N SER A 704 -1.60 -9.56 9.35
CA SER A 704 -0.49 -8.93 8.65
C SER A 704 -0.70 -8.84 7.13
N GLY A 705 -1.75 -9.45 6.57
CA GLY A 705 -2.08 -9.32 5.15
C GLY A 705 -2.20 -10.64 4.38
N ALA A 706 -1.92 -11.79 4.99
CA ALA A 706 -2.17 -13.08 4.36
C ALA A 706 -3.66 -13.37 4.29
N ASP A 707 -4.10 -14.08 3.26
CA ASP A 707 -5.47 -14.58 3.11
C ASP A 707 -5.55 -16.09 3.33
N LYS A 708 -4.45 -16.78 3.06
CA LYS A 708 -4.31 -18.22 3.21
C LYS A 708 -2.99 -18.58 3.87
N VAL A 709 -3.01 -19.63 4.69
CA VAL A 709 -1.80 -20.22 5.28
C VAL A 709 -1.57 -21.61 4.72
N SER A 710 -0.31 -21.96 4.46
CA SER A 710 0.08 -23.26 3.93
C SER A 710 0.81 -24.10 4.98
N VAL A 711 0.25 -25.28 5.27
CA VAL A 711 0.77 -26.27 6.20
C VAL A 711 1.55 -27.34 5.43
N GLY A 712 2.83 -27.54 5.79
CA GLY A 712 3.73 -28.50 5.14
C GLY A 712 3.90 -29.78 5.96
N SER A 713 5.07 -29.96 6.57
CA SER A 713 5.45 -31.21 7.27
C SER A 713 4.47 -31.68 8.35
N ASP A 714 3.88 -30.76 9.11
CA ASP A 714 2.92 -31.08 10.16
C ASP A 714 1.64 -31.74 9.62
N SER A 715 1.30 -31.50 8.34
CA SER A 715 0.17 -32.19 7.70
C SER A 715 0.43 -33.70 7.54
N VAL A 716 1.68 -34.10 7.33
CA VAL A 716 2.07 -35.50 7.18
C VAL A 716 1.98 -36.22 8.51
N PHE A 717 2.50 -35.61 9.58
CA PHE A 717 2.39 -36.16 10.93
C PHE A 717 0.93 -36.26 11.38
N ALA A 718 0.13 -35.22 11.12
CA ALA A 718 -1.30 -35.24 11.38
C ALA A 718 -2.02 -36.38 10.63
N ALA A 719 -1.65 -36.63 9.37
CA ALA A 719 -2.23 -37.71 8.58
C ALA A 719 -1.85 -39.10 9.13
N GLU A 720 -0.59 -39.31 9.52
CA GLU A 720 -0.14 -40.54 10.19
C GLU A 720 -0.97 -40.80 11.46
N ASP A 721 -1.10 -39.78 12.32
CA ASP A 721 -1.89 -39.86 13.56
C ASP A 721 -3.38 -40.15 13.29
N TYR A 722 -3.95 -39.54 12.24
CA TYR A 722 -5.33 -39.80 11.82
C TYR A 722 -5.55 -41.27 11.43
N TYR A 723 -4.64 -41.88 10.68
CA TYR A 723 -4.74 -43.31 10.34
C TYR A 723 -4.48 -44.21 11.55
N HIS A 724 -3.50 -43.88 12.39
CA HIS A 724 -3.25 -44.61 13.65
C HIS A 724 -4.46 -44.57 14.59
N ALA A 725 -5.19 -43.45 14.63
CA ALA A 725 -6.41 -43.29 15.40
C ALA A 725 -7.65 -43.95 14.76
N GLY A 726 -7.49 -44.67 13.64
CA GLY A 726 -8.58 -45.33 12.92
C GLY A 726 -9.50 -44.35 12.19
N LYS A 727 -8.90 -43.33 11.53
CA LYS A 727 -9.60 -42.26 10.79
C LYS A 727 -10.48 -41.37 11.67
N LYS A 728 -10.00 -41.06 12.88
CA LYS A 728 -10.68 -40.17 13.82
C LYS A 728 -9.99 -38.82 13.87
N LEU A 729 -10.79 -37.77 13.76
CA LEU A 729 -10.36 -36.39 13.91
C LEU A 729 -10.00 -36.10 15.36
N SER A 730 -8.86 -35.42 15.56
CA SER A 730 -8.36 -35.08 16.89
C SER A 730 -9.00 -33.78 17.43
N GLY A 731 -9.41 -32.89 16.52
CA GLY A 731 -9.82 -31.52 16.79
C GLY A 731 -8.68 -30.58 17.23
N GLN A 732 -7.43 -31.05 17.21
CA GLN A 732 -6.27 -30.34 17.78
C GLN A 732 -5.21 -29.97 16.75
N THR A 733 -5.26 -30.52 15.53
CA THR A 733 -4.27 -30.20 14.51
C THR A 733 -4.37 -28.74 14.06
N ALA A 734 -3.28 -28.20 13.53
CA ALA A 734 -3.29 -26.87 12.90
C ALA A 734 -4.37 -26.74 11.81
N ILE A 735 -4.57 -27.80 11.02
CA ILE A 735 -5.58 -27.83 9.96
C ILE A 735 -6.99 -27.72 10.55
N GLU A 736 -7.33 -28.52 11.55
CA GLU A 736 -8.65 -28.52 12.20
C GLU A 736 -8.95 -27.20 12.92
N THR A 737 -7.97 -26.67 13.67
CA THR A 737 -8.15 -25.45 14.47
C THR A 737 -8.28 -24.20 13.60
N ILE A 738 -7.42 -24.04 12.59
CA ILE A 738 -7.46 -22.90 11.67
C ILE A 738 -8.70 -22.95 10.77
N SER A 739 -9.02 -24.13 10.21
CA SER A 739 -10.19 -24.27 9.32
C SER A 739 -11.52 -24.06 10.06
N LYS A 740 -11.60 -24.43 11.34
CA LYS A 740 -12.78 -24.17 12.18
C LYS A 740 -12.98 -22.67 12.46
N ALA A 741 -11.91 -21.91 12.62
CA ALA A 741 -11.99 -20.47 12.90
C ALA A 741 -12.21 -19.64 11.61
N TYR A 742 -11.44 -19.93 10.55
CA TYR A 742 -11.34 -19.10 9.35
C TYR A 742 -11.96 -19.75 8.09
N GLY A 743 -12.59 -20.92 8.25
CA GLY A 743 -13.13 -21.71 7.15
C GLY A 743 -12.05 -22.52 6.43
N LYS A 744 -12.48 -23.58 5.73
CA LYS A 744 -11.57 -24.46 4.98
C LYS A 744 -10.72 -23.71 3.96
N GLN A 745 -11.31 -22.69 3.34
CA GLN A 745 -10.69 -21.86 2.32
C GLN A 745 -9.42 -21.14 2.76
N ALA A 746 -9.21 -20.95 4.07
CA ALA A 746 -8.02 -20.30 4.61
C ALA A 746 -6.81 -21.25 4.76
N VAL A 747 -7.02 -22.57 4.65
CA VAL A 747 -5.98 -23.59 4.89
C VAL A 747 -5.61 -24.29 3.59
N VAL A 748 -4.36 -24.07 3.16
CA VAL A 748 -3.70 -24.78 2.07
C VAL A 748 -2.79 -25.85 2.66
N VAL A 749 -2.69 -27.02 2.04
CA VAL A 749 -1.70 -28.04 2.43
C VAL A 749 -0.69 -28.21 1.31
N SER A 750 0.59 -27.97 1.63
CA SER A 750 1.70 -28.21 0.71
C SER A 750 2.14 -29.67 0.80
N VAL A 751 2.04 -30.38 -0.31
CA VAL A 751 2.39 -31.79 -0.41
C VAL A 751 3.60 -31.96 -1.31
N ASP A 752 4.61 -32.67 -0.80
CA ASP A 752 5.89 -32.92 -1.48
C ASP A 752 6.08 -34.43 -1.77
N PRO A 753 5.41 -34.97 -2.79
CA PRO A 753 5.48 -36.37 -3.17
C PRO A 753 6.71 -36.67 -4.06
N LYS A 754 7.19 -37.90 -3.93
CA LYS A 754 8.25 -38.49 -4.75
C LYS A 754 7.82 -39.84 -5.31
N ARG A 755 8.08 -40.09 -6.59
CA ARG A 755 7.68 -41.33 -7.26
C ARG A 755 8.54 -42.52 -6.79
N VAL A 756 7.89 -43.61 -6.43
CA VAL A 756 8.50 -44.88 -6.03
C VAL A 756 7.96 -46.01 -6.91
N TYR A 757 8.85 -46.71 -7.63
CA TYR A 757 8.48 -47.77 -8.56
C TYR A 757 8.39 -49.14 -7.87
N VAL A 758 7.43 -49.95 -8.31
CA VAL A 758 7.20 -51.33 -7.86
C VAL A 758 6.92 -52.24 -9.05
N ASN A 759 7.11 -53.56 -8.93
CA ASN A 759 6.91 -54.46 -10.07
C ASN A 759 5.43 -54.69 -10.33
N LYS A 760 4.65 -54.80 -9.25
CA LYS A 760 3.21 -55.02 -9.26
C LYS A 760 2.56 -54.32 -8.05
N PRO A 761 1.24 -54.00 -8.11
CA PRO A 761 0.54 -53.32 -7.02
C PRO A 761 0.68 -54.01 -5.66
N GLU A 762 0.79 -55.34 -5.63
CA GLU A 762 0.85 -56.14 -4.39
C GLU A 762 2.21 -56.08 -3.69
N ASP A 763 3.23 -55.47 -4.31
CA ASP A 763 4.56 -55.30 -3.69
C ASP A 763 4.56 -54.21 -2.60
N THR A 764 3.49 -53.44 -2.48
CA THR A 764 3.31 -52.41 -1.47
C THR A 764 1.87 -52.41 -0.94
N HIS A 765 1.68 -51.87 0.26
CA HIS A 765 0.34 -51.64 0.82
C HIS A 765 -0.22 -50.27 0.42
N HIS A 766 0.59 -49.41 -0.20
CA HIS A 766 0.24 -48.08 -0.67
C HIS A 766 -0.54 -48.12 -1.98
N HIS A 767 -1.32 -47.07 -2.24
CA HIS A 767 -2.02 -46.94 -3.52
C HIS A 767 -1.03 -46.74 -4.68
N THR A 768 -1.05 -47.67 -5.64
CA THR A 768 -0.23 -47.60 -6.86
C THR A 768 -1.05 -47.20 -8.08
N ILE A 769 -0.39 -46.50 -9.02
CA ILE A 769 -0.90 -46.26 -10.38
C ILE A 769 -0.04 -47.00 -11.40
N LYS A 770 -0.63 -47.32 -12.55
CA LYS A 770 0.12 -47.77 -13.73
C LYS A 770 0.66 -46.55 -14.48
N THR A 771 1.98 -46.41 -14.51
CA THR A 771 2.68 -45.29 -15.13
C THR A 771 2.94 -45.53 -16.62
N GLN A 772 2.82 -44.49 -17.43
CA GLN A 772 3.24 -44.47 -18.83
C GLN A 772 4.76 -44.30 -19.00
N PHE A 773 5.47 -44.01 -17.91
CA PHE A 773 6.91 -43.77 -17.85
C PHE A 773 7.59 -44.87 -17.00
N PRO A 774 7.98 -46.01 -17.60
CA PRO A 774 8.73 -47.05 -16.90
C PRO A 774 10.12 -46.55 -16.47
N ASN A 775 10.63 -47.05 -15.35
CA ASN A 775 12.02 -46.78 -14.96
C ASN A 775 13.03 -47.66 -15.74
N SER A 776 14.32 -47.51 -15.44
CA SER A 776 15.39 -48.29 -16.05
C SER A 776 15.27 -49.81 -15.86
N ASN A 777 14.54 -50.25 -14.83
CA ASN A 777 14.28 -51.66 -14.55
C ASN A 777 12.99 -52.18 -15.22
N GLY A 778 12.33 -51.36 -16.05
CA GLY A 778 11.10 -51.72 -16.76
C GLY A 778 9.86 -51.78 -15.87
N GLN A 779 9.92 -51.25 -14.64
CA GLN A 779 8.78 -51.26 -13.72
C GLN A 779 7.69 -50.30 -14.21
N THR A 780 6.46 -50.80 -14.34
CA THR A 780 5.30 -50.06 -14.91
C THR A 780 4.28 -49.61 -13.87
N PHE A 781 4.51 -49.91 -12.59
CA PHE A 781 3.70 -49.43 -11.48
C PHE A 781 4.52 -48.52 -10.58
N CYS A 782 3.90 -47.47 -10.06
CA CYS A 782 4.50 -46.61 -9.06
C CYS A 782 3.46 -46.06 -8.09
N TRP A 783 3.92 -45.66 -6.92
CA TRP A 783 3.16 -44.87 -5.95
C TRP A 783 3.94 -43.59 -5.63
N TYR A 784 3.29 -42.65 -4.96
CA TYR A 784 3.89 -41.37 -4.61
C TYR A 784 4.06 -41.28 -3.11
N GLN A 785 5.30 -41.38 -2.66
CA GLN A 785 5.67 -41.31 -1.26
C GLN A 785 5.80 -39.86 -0.80
N CYS A 786 5.17 -39.51 0.32
CA CYS A 786 5.25 -38.16 0.86
C CYS A 786 6.55 -37.92 1.64
N THR A 787 6.95 -36.66 1.70
CA THR A 787 8.16 -36.23 2.40
C THR A 787 7.87 -35.09 3.37
N VAL A 788 8.79 -34.89 4.32
CA VAL A 788 8.78 -33.81 5.32
C VAL A 788 10.14 -33.11 5.35
N LYS A 789 10.22 -32.01 6.12
CA LYS A 789 11.42 -31.19 6.30
C LYS A 789 11.99 -30.66 4.97
N GLY A 790 11.10 -30.25 4.07
CA GLY A 790 11.44 -29.72 2.75
C GLY A 790 12.06 -30.78 1.83
N GLY A 791 11.41 -31.93 1.70
CA GLY A 791 11.85 -33.00 0.81
C GLY A 791 12.98 -33.90 1.34
N ARG A 792 13.51 -33.65 2.55
CA ARG A 792 14.73 -34.32 3.05
C ARG A 792 14.49 -35.64 3.75
N GLU A 793 13.28 -35.86 4.27
CA GLU A 793 12.91 -37.08 4.98
C GLU A 793 11.66 -37.67 4.34
N THR A 794 11.74 -38.92 3.91
CA THR A 794 10.60 -39.69 3.38
C THR A 794 9.79 -40.28 4.53
N ARG A 795 8.47 -40.35 4.37
CA ARG A 795 7.55 -40.98 5.33
C ARG A 795 6.84 -42.16 4.68
N ASP A 796 6.43 -43.13 5.48
CA ASP A 796 5.73 -44.34 5.00
C ASP A 796 4.23 -44.05 4.84
N ILE A 797 3.92 -43.09 3.98
CA ILE A 797 2.56 -42.65 3.66
C ILE A 797 2.50 -42.21 2.20
N ASP A 798 1.47 -42.66 1.50
CA ASP A 798 1.25 -42.28 0.12
C ASP A 798 0.46 -40.98 -0.02
N VAL A 799 0.56 -40.36 -1.19
CA VAL A 799 -0.07 -39.07 -1.47
C VAL A 799 -1.58 -39.10 -1.30
N ARG A 800 -2.27 -40.21 -1.64
CA ARG A 800 -3.72 -40.32 -1.48
C ARG A 800 -4.09 -40.40 -0.02
N GLN A 801 -3.36 -41.20 0.76
CA GLN A 801 -3.56 -41.26 2.21
C GLN A 801 -3.47 -39.87 2.83
N LEU A 802 -2.42 -39.11 2.50
CA LEU A 802 -2.22 -37.75 2.98
C LEU A 802 -3.35 -36.82 2.57
N VAL A 803 -3.66 -36.70 1.27
CA VAL A 803 -4.65 -35.71 0.80
C VAL A 803 -6.07 -35.99 1.32
N GLN A 804 -6.44 -37.27 1.50
CA GLN A 804 -7.73 -37.66 2.08
C GLN A 804 -7.81 -37.33 3.57
N ALA A 805 -6.71 -37.53 4.31
CA ALA A 805 -6.68 -37.20 5.73
C ALA A 805 -6.82 -35.70 5.96
N VAL A 806 -6.08 -34.87 5.20
CA VAL A 806 -6.12 -33.41 5.39
C VAL A 806 -7.42 -32.78 4.89
N GLU A 807 -8.04 -33.33 3.84
CA GLU A 807 -9.39 -32.94 3.42
C GLU A 807 -10.41 -33.20 4.56
N ALA A 808 -10.33 -34.36 5.20
CA ALA A 808 -11.18 -34.71 6.34
C ALA A 808 -10.96 -33.77 7.53
N MET A 809 -9.71 -33.35 7.77
CA MET A 809 -9.35 -32.38 8.82
C MET A 809 -9.80 -30.94 8.53
N GLY A 810 -10.18 -30.62 7.29
CA GLY A 810 -10.68 -29.30 6.92
C GLY A 810 -9.75 -28.45 6.06
N ALA A 811 -8.74 -29.03 5.41
CA ALA A 811 -8.00 -28.32 4.35
C ALA A 811 -8.97 -27.93 3.22
N GLY A 812 -8.80 -26.72 2.68
CA GLY A 812 -9.64 -26.22 1.57
C GLY A 812 -8.93 -26.18 0.23
N GLU A 813 -7.63 -26.44 0.18
CA GLU A 813 -6.85 -26.44 -1.07
C GLU A 813 -5.55 -27.26 -0.90
N ILE A 814 -5.17 -28.02 -1.92
CA ILE A 814 -3.88 -28.74 -1.96
C ILE A 814 -2.92 -28.01 -2.89
N LEU A 815 -1.76 -27.62 -2.36
CA LEU A 815 -0.61 -27.23 -3.15
C LEU A 815 0.21 -28.50 -3.46
N LEU A 816 0.01 -29.05 -4.67
CA LEU A 816 0.60 -30.32 -5.08
C LEU A 816 1.92 -30.07 -5.82
N ASN A 817 3.02 -30.13 -5.06
CA ASN A 817 4.36 -30.09 -5.63
C ASN A 817 4.72 -31.47 -6.20
N CYS A 818 5.88 -31.56 -6.86
CA CYS A 818 6.43 -32.83 -7.31
C CYS A 818 7.96 -32.76 -7.28
N ILE A 819 8.56 -33.52 -6.36
CA ILE A 819 10.02 -33.50 -6.15
C ILE A 819 10.76 -33.87 -7.44
N ASP A 820 10.23 -34.82 -8.21
CA ASP A 820 10.87 -35.31 -9.44
C ASP A 820 10.80 -34.30 -10.60
N LYS A 821 9.87 -33.33 -10.55
CA LYS A 821 9.69 -32.28 -11.56
C LYS A 821 10.26 -30.93 -11.12
N ASP A 822 10.64 -30.80 -9.86
CA ASP A 822 11.10 -29.52 -9.33
C ASP A 822 12.39 -29.05 -10.01
N GLY A 823 12.40 -27.79 -10.47
CA GLY A 823 13.51 -27.21 -11.23
C GLY A 823 13.74 -27.75 -12.66
N SER A 824 13.01 -28.78 -13.11
CA SER A 824 13.27 -29.42 -14.41
C SER A 824 12.88 -28.55 -15.62
N ASN A 825 11.92 -27.62 -15.42
CA ASN A 825 11.28 -26.84 -16.48
C ASN A 825 10.73 -27.72 -17.64
N SER A 826 10.27 -28.95 -17.33
CA SER A 826 9.84 -29.95 -18.32
C SER A 826 8.33 -30.26 -18.28
N GLY A 827 7.54 -29.39 -17.65
CA GLY A 827 6.10 -29.59 -17.43
C GLY A 827 5.77 -30.28 -16.11
N PHE A 828 4.50 -30.18 -15.70
CA PHE A 828 3.97 -30.75 -14.47
C PHE A 828 3.85 -32.28 -14.54
N ASP A 829 3.76 -32.97 -13.38
CA ASP A 829 3.42 -34.39 -13.35
C ASP A 829 1.90 -34.61 -13.49
N LEU A 830 1.46 -34.90 -14.73
CA LEU A 830 0.05 -35.09 -15.05
C LEU A 830 -0.56 -36.36 -14.43
N GLU A 831 0.24 -37.40 -14.19
CA GLU A 831 -0.26 -38.66 -13.59
C GLU A 831 -0.55 -38.45 -12.10
N LEU A 832 0.35 -37.75 -11.41
CA LEU A 832 0.18 -37.35 -10.01
C LEU A 832 -1.08 -36.49 -9.83
N ILE A 833 -1.26 -35.47 -10.67
CA ILE A 833 -2.42 -34.56 -10.57
C ILE A 833 -3.73 -35.33 -10.77
N ARG A 834 -3.82 -36.23 -11.76
CA ARG A 834 -5.02 -37.04 -11.98
C ARG A 834 -5.27 -37.99 -10.81
N ASP A 835 -4.22 -38.60 -10.27
CA ASP A 835 -4.34 -39.51 -9.15
C ASP A 835 -4.90 -38.83 -7.90
N VAL A 836 -4.37 -37.65 -7.57
CA VAL A 836 -4.84 -36.82 -6.45
C VAL A 836 -6.27 -36.33 -6.71
N LYS A 837 -6.57 -35.75 -7.88
CA LYS A 837 -7.94 -35.28 -8.22
C LYS A 837 -8.99 -36.39 -8.19
N ALA A 838 -8.61 -37.64 -8.42
CA ALA A 838 -9.53 -38.78 -8.30
C ALA A 838 -9.82 -39.19 -6.84
N SER A 839 -9.07 -38.66 -5.87
CA SER A 839 -9.12 -39.11 -4.47
C SER A 839 -9.77 -38.12 -3.50
N ILE A 840 -9.92 -36.84 -3.89
CA ILE A 840 -10.42 -35.73 -3.06
C ILE A 840 -11.35 -34.81 -3.86
N LYS A 841 -12.12 -33.97 -3.16
CA LYS A 841 -13.07 -33.01 -3.72
C LYS A 841 -12.68 -31.55 -3.48
N ILE A 842 -11.59 -31.27 -2.78
CA ILE A 842 -11.06 -29.90 -2.64
C ILE A 842 -10.19 -29.50 -3.85
N PRO A 843 -10.04 -28.18 -4.10
CA PRO A 843 -9.16 -27.66 -5.14
C PRO A 843 -7.71 -28.16 -5.06
N VAL A 844 -7.10 -28.41 -6.23
CA VAL A 844 -5.68 -28.78 -6.36
C VAL A 844 -4.96 -27.76 -7.25
N ILE A 845 -3.85 -27.25 -6.73
CA ILE A 845 -2.90 -26.40 -7.45
C ILE A 845 -1.78 -27.30 -7.98
N ALA A 846 -1.60 -27.34 -9.31
CA ALA A 846 -0.46 -27.98 -9.94
C ALA A 846 0.81 -27.13 -9.74
N SER A 847 1.84 -27.72 -9.14
CA SER A 847 3.12 -27.07 -8.87
C SER A 847 4.30 -27.96 -9.30
N SER A 848 5.50 -27.38 -9.37
CA SER A 848 6.77 -27.99 -9.81
C SER A 848 6.81 -28.46 -11.29
N GLY A 849 7.78 -27.94 -12.06
CA GLY A 849 8.06 -28.35 -13.45
C GLY A 849 7.64 -27.36 -14.54
N ALA A 850 6.82 -26.34 -14.22
CA ALA A 850 6.49 -25.26 -15.17
C ALA A 850 7.77 -24.51 -15.63
N GLY A 851 7.82 -24.20 -16.92
CA GLY A 851 9.01 -23.60 -17.56
C GLY A 851 8.67 -22.74 -18.78
N VAL A 852 7.60 -23.10 -19.49
CA VAL A 852 7.06 -22.33 -20.62
C VAL A 852 5.53 -22.22 -20.53
N PRO A 853 4.88 -21.24 -21.16
CA PRO A 853 3.42 -21.09 -21.19
C PRO A 853 2.67 -22.36 -21.65
N ALA A 854 3.25 -23.13 -22.56
CA ALA A 854 2.66 -24.38 -23.05
C ALA A 854 2.39 -25.42 -21.95
N HIS A 855 3.19 -25.44 -20.88
CA HIS A 855 2.97 -26.34 -19.73
C HIS A 855 1.68 -26.01 -18.97
N PHE A 856 1.29 -24.72 -18.90
CA PHE A 856 0.03 -24.31 -18.30
C PHE A 856 -1.16 -24.75 -19.15
N SER A 857 -1.10 -24.53 -20.48
CA SER A 857 -2.16 -25.02 -21.36
C SER A 857 -2.25 -26.54 -21.34
N GLU A 858 -1.11 -27.25 -21.28
CA GLU A 858 -1.09 -28.70 -21.22
C GLU A 858 -1.77 -29.23 -19.96
N VAL A 859 -1.42 -28.70 -18.77
CA VAL A 859 -1.99 -29.20 -17.51
C VAL A 859 -3.49 -28.92 -17.43
N PHE A 860 -3.95 -27.75 -17.88
CA PHE A 860 -5.38 -27.44 -17.92
C PHE A 860 -6.17 -28.22 -18.99
N LYS A 861 -5.52 -28.65 -20.09
CA LYS A 861 -6.17 -29.50 -21.12
C LYS A 861 -6.24 -30.96 -20.71
N LYS A 862 -5.18 -31.48 -20.08
CA LYS A 862 -4.99 -32.92 -19.84
C LYS A 862 -5.36 -33.38 -18.43
N THR A 863 -5.72 -32.46 -17.55
CA THR A 863 -6.10 -32.73 -16.16
C THR A 863 -7.25 -31.82 -15.73
N THR A 864 -7.87 -32.12 -14.59
CA THR A 864 -8.90 -31.30 -13.95
C THR A 864 -8.34 -30.45 -12.81
N THR A 865 -7.07 -30.03 -12.91
CA THR A 865 -6.46 -29.13 -11.92
C THR A 865 -7.21 -27.80 -11.85
N ASP A 866 -7.28 -27.22 -10.66
CA ASP A 866 -8.06 -26.01 -10.40
C ASP A 866 -7.22 -24.74 -10.59
N ALA A 867 -5.92 -24.83 -10.34
CA ALA A 867 -4.94 -23.78 -10.59
C ALA A 867 -3.59 -24.37 -11.00
N ALA A 868 -2.70 -23.50 -11.50
CA ALA A 868 -1.31 -23.85 -11.78
C ALA A 868 -0.38 -22.75 -11.26
N LEU A 869 0.74 -23.17 -10.66
CA LEU A 869 1.71 -22.31 -10.00
C LEU A 869 3.03 -22.31 -10.76
N GLY A 870 3.57 -21.11 -10.99
CA GLY A 870 4.92 -20.90 -11.49
C GLY A 870 5.78 -20.12 -10.49
N ALA A 871 7.06 -20.48 -10.40
CA ALA A 871 8.04 -19.78 -9.58
C ALA A 871 9.24 -19.35 -10.44
N GLY A 872 10.15 -20.28 -10.72
CA GLY A 872 11.43 -20.01 -11.38
C GLY A 872 11.34 -19.27 -12.73
N MET A 873 10.39 -19.63 -13.60
CA MET A 873 10.23 -18.98 -14.91
C MET A 873 9.82 -17.50 -14.80
N PHE A 874 9.04 -17.15 -13.77
CA PHE A 874 8.64 -15.77 -13.49
C PHE A 874 9.76 -15.00 -12.79
N HIS A 875 10.50 -15.64 -11.88
CA HIS A 875 11.67 -15.03 -11.21
C HIS A 875 12.77 -14.65 -12.19
N ARG A 876 13.07 -15.54 -13.14
CA ARG A 876 14.13 -15.34 -14.15
C ARG A 876 13.72 -14.37 -15.26
N GLY A 877 12.45 -13.98 -15.31
CA GLY A 877 11.92 -13.14 -16.38
C GLY A 877 11.93 -13.83 -17.75
N GLU A 878 12.02 -15.16 -17.79
CA GLU A 878 11.91 -15.94 -19.03
C GLU A 878 10.51 -15.75 -19.64
N PHE A 879 9.51 -15.74 -18.77
CA PHE A 879 8.14 -15.39 -19.10
C PHE A 879 7.52 -14.54 -17.99
N THR A 880 6.58 -13.69 -18.32
CA THR A 880 5.71 -12.99 -17.38
C THR A 880 4.40 -13.74 -17.19
N VAL A 881 3.67 -13.42 -16.11
CA VAL A 881 2.30 -13.97 -15.94
C VAL A 881 1.39 -13.53 -17.09
N THR A 882 1.55 -12.31 -17.59
CA THR A 882 0.82 -11.79 -18.76
C THR A 882 1.00 -12.69 -19.97
N GLN A 883 2.24 -13.06 -20.30
CA GLN A 883 2.53 -13.95 -21.44
C GLN A 883 1.92 -15.34 -21.28
N VAL A 884 1.89 -15.88 -20.06
CA VAL A 884 1.19 -17.15 -19.78
C VAL A 884 -0.31 -17.00 -20.02
N LYS A 885 -0.92 -15.93 -19.52
CA LYS A 885 -2.36 -15.66 -19.71
C LYS A 885 -2.74 -15.40 -21.16
N ASP A 886 -1.90 -14.68 -21.90
CA ASP A 886 -2.09 -14.45 -23.33
C ASP A 886 -2.09 -15.75 -24.11
N HIS A 887 -1.11 -16.63 -23.83
CA HIS A 887 -1.06 -17.97 -24.42
C HIS A 887 -2.30 -18.80 -24.07
N LEU A 888 -2.70 -18.82 -22.79
CA LEU A 888 -3.90 -19.55 -22.36
C LEU A 888 -5.17 -19.05 -23.07
N ARG A 889 -5.30 -17.74 -23.24
CA ARG A 889 -6.41 -17.12 -23.97
C ARG A 889 -6.41 -17.49 -25.45
N THR A 890 -5.26 -17.48 -26.12
CA THR A 890 -5.13 -17.96 -27.51
C THR A 890 -5.54 -19.43 -27.65
N GLU A 891 -5.27 -20.24 -26.62
CA GLU A 891 -5.66 -21.64 -26.55
C GLU A 891 -7.14 -21.86 -26.16
N GLY A 892 -7.92 -20.78 -25.98
CA GLY A 892 -9.36 -20.82 -25.69
C GLY A 892 -9.71 -20.91 -24.20
N PHE A 893 -8.76 -20.70 -23.29
CA PHE A 893 -9.04 -20.67 -21.86
C PHE A 893 -9.50 -19.30 -21.37
N LEU A 894 -10.49 -19.32 -20.49
CA LEU A 894 -10.91 -18.14 -19.74
C LEU A 894 -9.86 -17.78 -18.68
N VAL A 895 -9.32 -16.57 -18.75
CA VAL A 895 -8.30 -16.04 -17.82
C VAL A 895 -8.68 -14.63 -17.38
N ARG A 896 -8.33 -14.25 -16.15
CA ARG A 896 -8.49 -12.87 -15.68
C ARG A 896 -7.53 -11.94 -16.43
N GLN A 897 -8.04 -10.84 -16.95
CA GLN A 897 -7.21 -9.76 -17.50
C GLN A 897 -6.83 -8.75 -16.41
N PHE A 898 -5.64 -8.19 -16.51
CA PHE A 898 -5.24 -7.08 -15.64
C PHE A 898 -5.93 -5.79 -16.14
N GLU A 899 -6.64 -5.11 -15.26
CA GLU A 899 -7.29 -3.83 -15.55
C GLU A 899 -6.42 -2.69 -15.03
N VAL A 900 -6.41 -1.54 -15.73
CA VAL A 900 -5.59 -0.37 -15.38
C VAL A 900 -6.41 0.80 -14.82
N GLU A 901 -7.73 0.80 -15.01
CA GLU A 901 -8.63 1.89 -14.62
C GLU A 901 -9.52 1.51 -13.42
N ILE A 902 -9.37 2.27 -12.32
CA ILE A 902 -10.24 2.23 -11.14
C ILE A 902 -11.50 3.05 -11.39
#